data_AF-A0A9W7F9T6-F1
#
_entry.id   AF-A0A9W7F9T6-F1
#
_cell.length_a   1.000
_cell.length_b   1.000
_cell.length_c   1.000
_cell.angle_alpha   90.00
_cell.angle_beta   90.00
_cell.angle_gamma   90.00
#
_symmetry.space_group_name_H-M   'P 1'
#
loop_
_entity.id
_entity.type
_entity.pdbx_description
1 polymer ?
#
loop_
_entity_poly.entity_id
_entity_poly.type
_entity_poly.pdbx_seq_one_letter_code
_entity_poly.pdbx_strand_id
1 'polypeptide(L)'
;METVDLANSNQLHSILDGLKRREFFRFFEVDLEEGCQFWKEDQDEEFECTGGGEDEEDSLSSAFSDPFSDPFAAPEDEPAPKLCTVEPAEPSFSFSPETDPVQPSSSPASSDCEDPASENFWVDVCKPLQGTSQVIDLLSNPEHNTYYNGSHIWEAIYNENCVQVVEGQCYEEKVLYRLLSGLHSSTSISVARNFYPPSKKKNRTKYEPNPTLFVETFNSHPDYLRNVHFSYVVLLRALRRGAPFLKQYNYVTGNSTDDFKTQALMNRLADSAILDDCASVFDAFDETLMFSDDAAGHALKKNFKGVFHNVSKIVDCVQCQQCRLHAKLSLLGYGAALKMLFLPEDKYEEAISRNEVVAFVGVLAKMSESITDIKVLGQMYWDQHEELLRVARSGKGKGGDETESSSASTSESSSGFDEVGAADGCIASIKKLAEDGRISPALEIQLVIQALKFDPALLLVCKHYSASDKQFLLLIEAVQIRTLSASSAQPAPEPDCIVVGTGLAGLSAALTVLDNGGTVTLVEKEARMGGNSAKASSGINACCPFNDTLGDSRELFKEDTTRSAGKQAQPDLIQVLVDGSEAAVAWLKDRVGVDLSKVAQLGGHSAKRTNRPNNGMAGAEIIYGMQREVKKYEKSGQLTVLLKTRMVELTKDEDSDRIVGIKVQTEGSDEVTQLTSRTTILATGGFASDRSQNSYLDQHRPELMAMPATAGDFSTGDGISAATALGAAVVDMDKVQLHPTGWVDPSDPDAGTKTLAAELMRGVGGLLLNSKGERFCNEVSTRSNVTHHMLLHNDKYAETGVWDKTSPIPDIWLVLSEEAGVEAGRHVELYSHKGLLTEVIGLKGVAKLMGSGASEKDLKKTFSSYAKAASGAAGEDEFGKRVFRNLPANVKSGKFFVGKVTPVLHYCMGGLKIDTEGNVLGEGGEVLDGLWAAGEVAGGVHGGNRLGGNSLLECTVYGRRVGGRVEVRGKGESSVVASGIGIGVGGVEQNDSFGVGGVGGVGVGEGGVGGASRKIVKEELGRHTEKEDCWIGIHGKVYDLTAFAEEHPPGPESIWELCGLDGTEVFKAVHSASMLEDFEEELVGLMD
;
A
#
# COMPACT_ATOMS: atom_id res chain seq x y z
N MET A 1 1.31 10.49 4.15
CA MET A 1 0.63 9.87 5.32
C MET A 1 1.43 8.69 5.77
N GLU A 2 1.45 7.60 5.02
CA GLU A 2 2.22 6.38 5.33
C GLU A 2 3.70 6.64 5.67
N THR A 3 4.38 7.55 4.96
CA THR A 3 5.76 8.00 5.29
C THR A 3 5.86 8.67 6.67
N VAL A 4 4.89 9.54 7.00
CA VAL A 4 4.78 10.26 8.28
C VAL A 4 4.51 9.28 9.41
N ASP A 5 3.59 8.34 9.18
CA ASP A 5 3.22 7.27 10.08
C ASP A 5 4.39 6.34 10.40
N LEU A 6 5.17 5.97 9.40
CA LEU A 6 6.31 5.07 9.52
C LEU A 6 7.45 5.73 10.31
N ALA A 7 7.79 6.98 9.97
CA ALA A 7 8.74 7.80 10.72
C ALA A 7 8.30 7.97 12.19
N ASN A 8 7.00 8.23 12.41
CA ASN A 8 6.41 8.34 13.75
C ASN A 8 6.56 7.03 14.54
N SER A 9 6.10 5.92 13.96
CA SER A 9 5.98 4.63 14.64
C SER A 9 7.33 3.97 14.91
N ASN A 10 8.30 4.12 14.00
CA ASN A 10 9.59 3.42 14.09
C ASN A 10 10.56 4.09 15.07
N GLN A 11 10.58 5.42 15.15
CA GLN A 11 11.63 6.14 15.87
C GLN A 11 11.13 7.33 16.70
N LEU A 12 10.29 8.21 16.15
CA LEU A 12 9.98 9.49 16.79
C LEU A 12 9.07 9.35 18.03
N HIS A 13 8.05 8.50 17.97
CA HIS A 13 7.03 8.39 19.01
C HIS A 13 7.59 7.98 20.37
N SER A 14 8.51 7.00 20.40
CA SER A 14 9.14 6.52 21.65
C SER A 14 10.07 7.57 22.27
N ILE A 15 10.77 8.35 21.45
CA ILE A 15 11.62 9.46 21.92
C ILE A 15 10.75 10.57 22.52
N LEU A 16 9.64 10.93 21.86
CA LEU A 16 8.72 11.98 22.31
C LEU A 16 7.96 11.59 23.59
N ASP A 17 7.47 10.35 23.70
CA ASP A 17 6.89 9.82 24.95
C ASP A 17 7.91 9.76 26.09
N GLY A 18 9.18 9.45 25.78
CA GLY A 18 10.28 9.50 26.72
C GLY A 18 10.58 10.92 27.23
N LEU A 19 10.50 11.92 26.34
CA LEU A 19 10.77 13.33 26.62
C LEU A 19 9.68 13.99 27.46
N LYS A 20 8.39 13.85 27.11
CA LYS A 20 7.27 14.48 27.86
C LYS A 20 7.19 14.05 29.34
N ARG A 21 7.85 12.93 29.69
CA ARG A 21 7.93 12.39 31.06
C ARG A 21 9.12 12.93 31.87
N ARG A 22 10.04 13.70 31.26
CA ARG A 22 11.20 14.32 31.94
C ARG A 22 10.77 15.55 32.73
N GLU A 23 11.48 15.85 33.83
CA GLU A 23 11.20 17.00 34.69
C GLU A 23 11.20 18.33 33.93
N PHE A 24 12.11 18.50 32.95
CA PHE A 24 12.15 19.72 32.14
C PHE A 24 10.86 19.94 31.33
N PHE A 25 10.36 18.90 30.65
CA PHE A 25 9.19 18.97 29.77
C PHE A 25 7.86 18.78 30.49
N ARG A 26 7.88 18.22 31.70
CA ARG A 26 6.70 17.98 32.55
C ARG A 26 6.10 19.27 33.12
N PHE A 27 6.94 20.25 33.44
CA PHE A 27 6.52 21.48 34.11
C PHE A 27 6.42 22.66 33.13
N PHE A 28 5.19 23.09 32.89
CA PHE A 28 4.83 24.19 31.99
C PHE A 28 4.37 25.40 32.80
N GLU A 29 4.89 26.59 32.46
CA GLU A 29 4.50 27.84 33.10
C GLU A 29 3.38 28.49 32.28
N VAL A 30 2.26 28.83 32.90
CA VAL A 30 1.10 29.36 32.18
C VAL A 30 0.29 30.30 33.06
N ASP A 31 -0.31 31.31 32.43
CA ASP A 31 -1.35 32.13 33.04
C ASP A 31 -2.72 31.56 32.63
N LEU A 32 -3.50 31.06 33.62
CA LEU A 32 -4.89 30.66 33.43
C LEU A 32 -5.90 31.67 34.00
N GLU A 33 -5.43 32.72 34.69
CA GLU A 33 -6.25 33.75 35.34
C GLU A 33 -6.57 34.93 34.41
N GLU A 34 -5.87 35.08 33.28
CA GLU A 34 -6.17 36.10 32.26
C GLU A 34 -7.64 35.98 31.80
N GLY A 35 -8.40 37.07 32.02
CA GLY A 35 -9.83 37.12 31.74
C GLY A 35 -10.14 37.31 30.25
N CYS A 36 -11.29 36.79 29.82
CA CYS A 36 -11.77 36.91 28.44
C CYS A 36 -11.80 38.38 27.99
N GLN A 37 -11.07 38.69 26.90
CA GLN A 37 -11.01 40.03 26.31
C GLN A 37 -12.06 40.23 25.21
N PHE A 38 -12.71 39.14 24.76
CA PHE A 38 -13.59 39.11 23.59
C PHE A 38 -15.07 39.28 23.95
N TRP A 39 -15.54 38.56 24.98
CA TRP A 39 -16.90 38.59 25.49
C TRP A 39 -16.93 39.21 26.90
N LYS A 40 -17.89 40.12 27.15
CA LYS A 40 -17.93 40.98 28.35
C LYS A 40 -18.99 40.61 29.39
N GLU A 41 -19.77 39.57 29.14
CA GLU A 41 -20.86 39.11 30.02
C GLU A 41 -20.62 37.63 30.35
N ASP A 42 -21.12 37.18 31.51
CA ASP A 42 -21.00 35.83 32.08
C ASP A 42 -19.62 35.42 32.65
N GLN A 43 -19.05 36.25 33.54
CA GLN A 43 -17.91 35.89 34.42
C GLN A 43 -18.31 35.21 35.76
N ASP A 44 -19.60 34.95 36.00
CA ASP A 44 -20.11 34.54 37.33
C ASP A 44 -20.23 33.02 37.55
N GLU A 45 -20.03 32.18 36.52
CA GLU A 45 -20.00 30.71 36.65
C GLU A 45 -18.70 30.12 36.08
N GLU A 46 -17.69 29.98 36.94
CA GLU A 46 -16.45 29.27 36.62
C GLU A 46 -16.78 27.76 36.46
N PHE A 47 -16.65 27.23 35.25
CA PHE A 47 -16.93 25.82 34.96
C PHE A 47 -15.87 24.93 35.64
N GLU A 48 -16.16 24.46 36.85
CA GLU A 48 -15.39 23.40 37.50
C GLU A 48 -15.33 22.20 36.56
N CYS A 49 -14.13 21.86 36.06
CA CYS A 49 -13.90 20.68 35.21
C CYS A 49 -13.99 19.37 36.02
N THR A 50 -14.98 19.22 36.91
CA THR A 50 -15.23 18.03 37.71
C THR A 50 -15.92 16.97 36.83
N GLY A 51 -15.21 15.89 36.53
CA GLY A 51 -15.77 14.77 35.78
C GLY A 51 -16.95 14.10 36.50
N GLY A 52 -18.17 14.40 36.05
CA GLY A 52 -19.40 13.64 36.36
C GLY A 52 -19.72 13.50 37.85
N GLY A 53 -20.09 14.60 38.51
CA GLY A 53 -20.60 14.62 39.88
C GLY A 53 -21.94 13.86 40.05
N GLU A 54 -21.83 12.60 40.43
CA GLU A 54 -22.82 11.64 40.99
C GLU A 54 -24.28 11.51 40.46
N ASP A 55 -25.01 12.54 40.02
CA ASP A 55 -26.50 12.53 39.95
C ASP A 55 -27.17 13.11 38.66
N GLU A 56 -26.54 13.04 37.48
CA GLU A 56 -27.22 13.34 36.20
C GLU A 56 -27.11 12.21 35.16
N GLU A 57 -28.08 11.28 35.18
CA GLU A 57 -28.27 10.28 34.10
C GLU A 57 -29.53 10.54 33.24
N ASP A 58 -30.34 11.56 33.58
CA ASP A 58 -31.62 11.91 32.91
C ASP A 58 -31.51 13.06 31.88
N SER A 59 -30.37 13.77 31.77
CA SER A 59 -30.15 14.87 30.81
C SER A 59 -29.52 14.43 29.47
N LEU A 60 -29.16 13.15 29.34
CA LEU A 60 -28.45 12.57 28.19
C LEU A 60 -29.25 12.53 26.87
N SER A 61 -30.52 12.97 26.84
CA SER A 61 -31.30 13.07 25.59
C SER A 61 -31.33 14.47 24.95
N SER A 62 -30.81 15.50 25.63
CA SER A 62 -30.84 16.89 25.14
C SER A 62 -29.47 17.51 24.87
N ALA A 63 -28.37 16.83 25.24
CA ALA A 63 -27.00 17.28 24.96
C ALA A 63 -26.46 16.83 23.58
N PHE A 64 -27.22 16.05 22.81
CA PHE A 64 -26.85 15.55 21.48
C PHE A 64 -27.45 16.38 20.33
N SER A 65 -27.45 17.71 20.47
CA SER A 65 -27.54 18.61 19.33
C SER A 65 -26.13 18.78 18.74
N ASP A 66 -25.84 17.95 17.74
CA ASP A 66 -24.76 18.08 16.75
C ASP A 66 -23.50 18.88 17.17
N PRO A 67 -22.41 18.19 17.61
CA PRO A 67 -21.14 18.86 17.92
C PRO A 67 -20.51 19.59 16.72
N PHE A 68 -20.97 19.28 15.50
CA PHE A 68 -20.48 19.80 14.22
C PHE A 68 -21.63 20.18 13.29
N SER A 69 -22.56 21.02 13.77
CA SER A 69 -23.41 21.78 12.86
C SER A 69 -22.51 22.61 11.94
N ASP A 70 -22.44 22.22 10.66
CA ASP A 70 -21.39 22.59 9.71
C ASP A 70 -21.04 24.10 9.71
N PRO A 71 -19.92 24.52 10.33
CA PRO A 71 -19.50 25.93 10.33
C PRO A 71 -18.89 26.34 8.97
N PHE A 72 -18.78 25.41 8.01
CA PHE A 72 -18.37 25.63 6.63
C PHE A 72 -19.55 25.64 5.65
N ALA A 73 -20.79 25.49 6.15
CA ALA A 73 -22.00 25.72 5.36
C ALA A 73 -22.09 27.20 5.00
N ALA A 74 -21.67 27.56 3.78
CA ALA A 74 -21.79 28.90 3.27
C ALA A 74 -23.26 29.38 3.35
N PRO A 75 -23.54 30.59 3.87
CA PRO A 75 -24.85 31.19 3.72
C PRO A 75 -25.22 31.25 2.23
N GLU A 76 -26.38 30.71 1.86
CA GLU A 76 -26.95 30.98 0.54
C GLU A 76 -27.21 32.50 0.45
N ASP A 77 -26.67 33.13 -0.60
CA ASP A 77 -26.68 34.58 -0.90
C ASP A 77 -25.77 35.52 -0.05
N GLU A 78 -24.48 35.63 -0.40
CA GLU A 78 -23.83 36.87 -0.91
C GLU A 78 -22.35 36.63 -1.35
N PRO A 79 -21.80 37.34 -2.35
CA PRO A 79 -20.44 37.11 -2.85
C PRO A 79 -19.36 37.94 -2.12
N ALA A 80 -18.49 37.28 -1.35
CA ALA A 80 -17.31 37.90 -0.75
C ALA A 80 -16.24 38.34 -1.80
N PRO A 81 -15.51 39.46 -1.58
CA PRO A 81 -14.60 40.02 -2.58
C PRO A 81 -13.27 39.26 -2.69
N LYS A 82 -12.76 39.13 -3.92
CA LYS A 82 -11.52 38.39 -4.24
C LYS A 82 -10.26 39.22 -3.97
N LEU A 83 -9.43 38.78 -3.02
CA LEU A 83 -8.16 39.43 -2.67
C LEU A 83 -6.94 38.84 -3.41
N CYS A 84 -6.98 38.74 -4.74
CA CYS A 84 -5.82 38.30 -5.54
C CYS A 84 -5.82 38.85 -6.98
N THR A 85 -5.92 40.17 -7.14
CA THR A 85 -5.54 40.86 -8.40
C THR A 85 -4.84 42.17 -8.06
N VAL A 86 -3.55 42.29 -8.38
CA VAL A 86 -2.76 43.52 -8.18
C VAL A 86 -2.32 44.08 -9.52
N GLU A 87 -2.64 45.36 -9.75
CA GLU A 87 -1.91 46.34 -10.57
C GLU A 87 -2.40 47.75 -10.11
N PRO A 88 -1.59 48.82 -10.22
CA PRO A 88 -0.96 49.34 -8.99
C PRO A 88 -1.41 50.73 -8.46
N ALA A 89 -1.07 50.96 -7.18
CA ALA A 89 -0.92 52.22 -6.43
C ALA A 89 -2.17 52.99 -5.89
N GLU A 90 -2.33 52.92 -4.55
CA GLU A 90 -2.71 53.95 -3.53
C GLU A 90 -3.51 55.23 -3.90
N PRO A 91 -4.32 55.83 -2.97
CA PRO A 91 -4.82 55.33 -1.68
C PRO A 91 -6.36 55.51 -1.47
N SER A 92 -7.01 54.65 -0.68
CA SER A 92 -7.98 55.05 0.38
C SER A 92 -8.79 53.88 0.99
N PHE A 93 -8.57 53.64 2.28
CA PHE A 93 -9.57 53.47 3.34
C PHE A 93 -10.94 52.81 3.01
N SER A 94 -11.19 51.62 3.54
CA SER A 94 -11.91 51.47 4.83
C SER A 94 -11.97 50.01 5.31
N PHE A 95 -12.03 49.82 6.63
CA PHE A 95 -12.05 48.54 7.34
C PHE A 95 -13.24 48.52 8.33
N SER A 96 -13.76 47.32 8.63
CA SER A 96 -14.67 46.97 9.74
C SER A 96 -16.11 47.53 9.68
N PRO A 97 -17.08 46.76 10.22
CA PRO A 97 -17.36 46.74 11.67
C PRO A 97 -17.41 45.33 12.28
N GLU A 98 -17.26 45.08 13.58
CA GLU A 98 -16.76 45.88 14.71
C GLU A 98 -16.39 44.91 15.86
N THR A 99 -15.10 44.76 16.19
CA THR A 99 -14.64 44.38 17.55
C THR A 99 -13.54 45.36 17.95
N ASP A 100 -13.69 45.97 19.13
CA ASP A 100 -12.94 47.17 19.51
C ASP A 100 -11.40 46.96 19.59
N PRO A 101 -10.59 47.93 19.14
CA PRO A 101 -9.15 47.89 19.33
C PRO A 101 -8.80 48.15 20.81
N VAL A 102 -8.45 47.10 21.54
CA VAL A 102 -7.80 47.22 22.85
C VAL A 102 -6.45 47.94 22.66
N GLN A 103 -6.39 49.20 23.09
CA GLN A 103 -5.19 50.03 23.10
C GLN A 103 -4.09 49.34 23.94
N PRO A 104 -2.88 49.09 23.41
CA PRO A 104 -1.78 48.58 24.21
C PRO A 104 -1.26 49.68 25.13
N SER A 105 -1.65 49.63 26.40
CA SER A 105 -1.15 50.56 27.43
C SER A 105 0.29 50.23 27.83
N SER A 106 1.23 50.72 27.03
CA SER A 106 2.61 51.06 27.41
C SER A 106 3.42 50.05 28.25
N SER A 107 4.25 49.26 27.57
CA SER A 107 5.61 48.92 28.02
C SER A 107 6.49 48.60 26.79
N PRO A 108 7.82 48.80 26.84
CA PRO A 108 8.60 49.08 25.64
C PRO A 108 9.04 47.81 24.89
N ALA A 109 8.19 47.31 23.99
CA ALA A 109 8.66 46.51 22.86
C ALA A 109 9.39 47.42 21.87
N SER A 110 10.51 46.95 21.32
CA SER A 110 11.27 47.65 20.27
C SER A 110 10.41 47.89 19.03
N SER A 111 10.54 49.07 18.41
CA SER A 111 9.85 49.47 17.17
C SER A 111 10.01 48.51 15.99
N ASP A 112 11.02 47.66 16.05
CA ASP A 112 11.53 46.88 14.93
C ASP A 112 10.79 45.53 14.75
N CYS A 113 9.81 45.22 15.60
CA CYS A 113 8.98 44.00 15.53
C CYS A 113 7.65 44.20 14.80
N GLU A 114 7.25 45.45 14.50
CA GLU A 114 6.03 45.77 13.75
C GLU A 114 6.24 45.83 12.22
N ASP A 115 7.49 45.94 11.77
CA ASP A 115 7.88 45.97 10.36
C ASP A 115 8.01 44.54 9.79
N PRO A 116 7.17 44.12 8.82
CA PRO A 116 7.27 42.79 8.21
C PRO A 116 8.57 42.55 7.43
N ALA A 117 9.30 43.62 7.06
CA ALA A 117 10.63 43.51 6.44
C ALA A 117 11.76 43.25 7.46
N SER A 118 11.48 43.37 8.76
CA SER A 118 12.46 43.17 9.82
C SER A 118 12.78 41.68 10.04
N GLU A 119 14.07 41.38 10.20
CA GLU A 119 14.54 40.07 10.64
C GLU A 119 14.08 39.69 12.06
N ASN A 120 13.58 40.65 12.84
CA ASN A 120 13.07 40.45 14.20
C ASN A 120 11.53 40.32 14.24
N PHE A 121 10.87 40.32 13.08
CA PHE A 121 9.40 40.34 12.98
C PHE A 121 8.69 39.16 13.66
N TRP A 122 9.32 37.98 13.71
CA TRP A 122 8.74 36.77 14.32
C TRP A 122 9.09 36.60 15.81
N VAL A 123 9.78 37.54 16.46
CA VAL A 123 10.17 37.42 17.88
C VAL A 123 8.94 37.38 18.82
N ASP A 124 7.85 38.03 18.43
CA ASP A 124 6.61 38.18 19.19
C ASP A 124 5.39 37.50 18.52
N VAL A 125 5.50 36.25 18.06
CA VAL A 125 4.33 35.50 17.50
C VAL A 125 3.20 35.32 18.52
N CYS A 126 3.55 35.14 19.78
CA CYS A 126 2.64 35.08 20.93
C CYS A 126 3.13 36.10 21.96
N LYS A 127 2.22 36.71 22.74
CA LYS A 127 2.62 37.61 23.83
C LYS A 127 3.50 36.84 24.83
N PRO A 128 4.60 37.43 25.32
CA PRO A 128 5.27 36.92 26.51
C PRO A 128 4.28 36.89 27.68
N LEU A 129 4.35 35.87 28.54
CA LEU A 129 3.53 35.78 29.75
C LEU A 129 3.80 37.00 30.65
N GLN A 130 2.80 37.87 30.80
CA GLN A 130 2.85 39.07 31.64
C GLN A 130 1.65 39.08 32.58
N GLY A 131 1.70 38.24 33.62
CA GLY A 131 0.62 38.03 34.58
C GLY A 131 1.04 37.14 35.75
N THR A 132 0.06 36.62 36.49
CA THR A 132 0.26 35.69 37.61
C THR A 132 0.49 34.27 37.07
N SER A 133 1.71 34.01 36.58
CA SER A 133 2.07 32.70 36.05
C SER A 133 2.10 31.62 37.14
N GLN A 134 1.54 30.46 36.82
CA GLN A 134 1.59 29.26 37.64
C GLN A 134 2.29 28.12 36.89
N VAL A 135 3.05 27.31 37.64
CA VAL A 135 3.76 26.15 37.09
C VAL A 135 2.88 24.91 37.27
N ILE A 136 2.44 24.34 36.15
CA ILE A 136 1.54 23.19 36.10
C ILE A 136 2.31 21.93 35.68
N ASP A 137 2.03 20.83 36.38
CA ASP A 137 2.48 19.49 36.02
C ASP A 137 1.55 18.91 34.93
N LEU A 138 2.07 18.82 33.69
CA LEU A 138 1.33 18.29 32.54
C LEU A 138 0.97 16.80 32.68
N LEU A 139 1.77 16.00 33.41
CA LEU A 139 1.45 14.58 33.63
C LEU A 139 0.28 14.40 34.62
N SER A 140 0.11 15.34 35.55
CA SER A 140 -1.03 15.35 36.48
C SER A 140 -2.29 15.98 35.86
N ASN A 141 -2.15 16.68 34.72
CA ASN A 141 -3.24 17.37 34.03
C ASN A 141 -3.30 16.99 32.52
N PRO A 142 -3.41 15.68 32.18
CA PRO A 142 -3.39 15.24 30.78
C PRO A 142 -4.64 15.70 30.01
N GLU A 143 -4.54 15.84 28.69
CA GLU A 143 -5.69 16.18 27.85
C GLU A 143 -6.69 15.01 27.78
N HIS A 144 -7.95 15.28 28.08
CA HIS A 144 -9.03 14.29 28.11
C HIS A 144 -10.41 14.98 28.03
N ASN A 145 -11.47 14.20 27.87
CA ASN A 145 -12.83 14.73 27.83
C ASN A 145 -13.26 15.33 29.18
N THR A 146 -13.51 16.63 29.20
CA THR A 146 -14.01 17.40 30.36
C THR A 146 -15.51 17.67 30.30
N TYR A 147 -16.19 17.21 29.24
CA TYR A 147 -17.58 17.55 28.88
C TYR A 147 -17.83 19.05 28.58
N TYR A 148 -16.78 19.88 28.54
CA TYR A 148 -16.88 21.28 28.12
C TYR A 148 -17.21 21.39 26.63
N ASN A 149 -18.29 22.08 26.27
CA ASN A 149 -18.64 22.37 24.88
C ASN A 149 -17.82 23.57 24.36
N GLY A 150 -16.73 23.27 23.67
CA GLY A 150 -15.86 24.27 23.05
C GLY A 150 -16.25 24.70 21.63
N SER A 151 -17.38 24.28 21.06
CA SER A 151 -17.69 24.57 19.64
C SER A 151 -17.75 26.07 19.34
N HIS A 152 -18.30 26.88 20.26
CA HIS A 152 -18.32 28.35 20.15
C HIS A 152 -16.92 28.99 20.15
N ILE A 153 -15.93 28.38 20.83
CA ILE A 153 -14.53 28.84 20.81
C ILE A 153 -13.93 28.60 19.42
N TRP A 154 -14.14 27.40 18.86
CA TRP A 154 -13.63 27.06 17.53
C TRP A 154 -14.31 27.88 16.43
N GLU A 155 -15.62 28.07 16.52
CA GLU A 155 -16.39 28.95 15.64
C GLU A 155 -15.82 30.37 15.65
N ALA A 156 -15.57 30.96 16.82
CA ALA A 156 -14.90 32.25 16.95
C ALA A 156 -13.48 32.26 16.35
N ILE A 157 -12.69 31.20 16.56
CA ILE A 157 -11.35 31.06 15.97
C ILE A 157 -11.41 31.11 14.43
N TYR A 158 -12.37 30.43 13.78
CA TYR A 158 -12.48 30.46 12.32
C TYR A 158 -13.12 31.74 11.79
N ASN A 159 -14.24 32.20 12.38
CA ASN A 159 -15.01 33.33 11.88
C ASN A 159 -14.30 34.68 12.10
N GLU A 160 -13.80 34.96 13.30
CA GLU A 160 -13.14 36.24 13.64
C GLU A 160 -11.78 36.42 12.95
N ASN A 161 -11.26 35.35 12.35
CA ASN A 161 -10.02 35.37 11.57
C ASN A 161 -10.25 35.13 10.06
N CYS A 162 -11.51 35.00 9.62
CA CYS A 162 -11.90 34.70 8.23
C CYS A 162 -11.22 33.45 7.64
N VAL A 163 -10.96 32.43 8.48
CA VAL A 163 -10.22 31.22 8.11
C VAL A 163 -11.20 30.17 7.59
N GLN A 164 -11.51 30.24 6.29
CA GLN A 164 -12.40 29.31 5.58
C GLN A 164 -11.66 28.63 4.40
N VAL A 165 -12.29 27.63 3.75
CA VAL A 165 -11.76 27.01 2.53
C VAL A 165 -12.45 27.63 1.31
N VAL A 166 -11.69 28.32 0.46
CA VAL A 166 -12.24 29.07 -0.69
C VAL A 166 -11.45 28.79 -1.97
N GLU A 167 -12.15 28.65 -3.10
CA GLU A 167 -11.50 28.54 -4.42
C GLU A 167 -10.66 29.80 -4.72
N GLY A 168 -9.34 29.63 -4.78
CA GLY A 168 -8.39 30.69 -5.14
C GLY A 168 -7.49 31.20 -4.02
N GLN A 169 -7.58 30.64 -2.80
CA GLN A 169 -6.68 31.01 -1.69
C GLN A 169 -5.19 30.91 -2.03
N CYS A 170 -4.37 31.79 -1.46
CA CYS A 170 -2.92 31.74 -1.59
C CYS A 170 -2.32 30.55 -0.81
N TYR A 171 -0.99 30.37 -0.89
CA TYR A 171 -0.32 29.24 -0.25
C TYR A 171 -0.35 29.37 1.28
N GLU A 172 -0.13 30.58 1.79
CA GLU A 172 0.00 30.89 3.21
C GLU A 172 -1.34 30.82 3.95
N GLU A 173 -2.45 31.23 3.31
CA GLU A 173 -3.81 31.03 3.81
C GLU A 173 -4.14 29.54 3.96
N LYS A 174 -3.75 28.72 2.97
CA LYS A 174 -3.91 27.26 3.03
C LYS A 174 -3.04 26.65 4.14
N VAL A 175 -1.81 27.11 4.33
CA VAL A 175 -0.96 26.67 5.44
C VAL A 175 -1.63 27.02 6.78
N LEU A 176 -2.11 28.26 6.95
CA LEU A 176 -2.79 28.73 8.17
C LEU A 176 -4.04 27.91 8.51
N TYR A 177 -4.94 27.72 7.53
CA TYR A 177 -6.13 26.89 7.70
C TYR A 177 -5.77 25.46 8.13
N ARG A 178 -4.78 24.83 7.48
CA ARG A 178 -4.40 23.44 7.75
C ARG A 178 -3.69 23.28 9.10
N LEU A 179 -2.97 24.30 9.58
CA LEU A 179 -2.41 24.31 10.94
C LEU A 179 -3.51 24.37 12.00
N LEU A 180 -4.46 25.31 11.86
CA LEU A 180 -5.58 25.45 12.81
C LEU A 180 -6.52 24.25 12.78
N SER A 181 -6.87 23.76 11.58
CA SER A 181 -7.66 22.52 11.39
C SER A 181 -6.95 21.28 11.94
N GLY A 182 -5.63 21.16 11.79
CA GLY A 182 -4.85 20.07 12.37
C GLY A 182 -4.83 20.10 13.90
N LEU A 183 -4.67 21.29 14.50
CA LEU A 183 -4.75 21.47 15.95
C LEU A 183 -6.14 21.12 16.51
N HIS A 184 -7.21 21.64 15.90
CA HIS A 184 -8.58 21.27 16.27
C HIS A 184 -8.79 19.75 16.21
N SER A 185 -8.43 19.13 15.09
CA SER A 185 -8.55 17.69 14.87
C SER A 185 -7.77 16.86 15.90
N SER A 186 -6.53 17.24 16.22
CA SER A 186 -5.71 16.56 17.24
C SER A 186 -6.36 16.57 18.63
N THR A 187 -7.06 17.66 18.96
CA THR A 187 -7.77 17.81 20.24
C THR A 187 -9.00 16.91 20.28
N SER A 188 -9.77 16.83 19.19
CA SER A 188 -10.91 15.92 19.07
C SER A 188 -10.50 14.44 19.10
N ILE A 189 -9.35 14.09 18.53
CA ILE A 189 -8.77 12.73 18.62
C ILE A 189 -8.42 12.38 20.07
N SER A 190 -7.72 13.29 20.77
CA SER A 190 -7.34 13.15 22.18
C SER A 190 -8.56 13.02 23.11
N VAL A 191 -9.60 13.81 22.89
CA VAL A 191 -10.90 13.73 23.60
C VAL A 191 -11.60 12.39 23.33
N ALA A 192 -11.63 11.91 22.09
CA ALA A 192 -12.18 10.59 21.76
C ALA A 192 -11.33 9.45 22.35
N ARG A 193 -10.01 9.63 22.47
CA ARG A 193 -9.10 8.65 23.06
C ARG A 193 -9.25 8.49 24.57
N ASN A 194 -9.57 9.58 25.26
CA ASN A 194 -9.68 9.69 26.71
C ASN A 194 -11.09 10.19 27.09
N PHE A 195 -12.13 9.49 26.64
CA PHE A 195 -13.50 10.01 26.61
C PHE A 195 -14.30 9.76 27.90
N TYR A 196 -14.30 8.54 28.43
CA TYR A 196 -15.11 8.20 29.59
C TYR A 196 -14.29 8.35 30.88
N PRO A 197 -14.71 9.16 31.87
CA PRO A 197 -13.94 9.33 33.10
C PRO A 197 -14.00 8.08 34.00
N PRO A 198 -12.97 7.87 34.86
CA PRO A 198 -12.99 6.89 35.94
C PRO A 198 -14.24 7.06 36.80
N SER A 199 -14.89 5.95 37.16
CA SER A 199 -16.11 5.96 37.97
C SER A 199 -16.16 4.75 38.87
N LYS A 200 -16.08 4.98 40.19
CA LYS A 200 -16.20 3.93 41.21
C LYS A 200 -17.57 3.24 41.14
N LYS A 201 -18.65 3.97 40.82
CA LYS A 201 -20.01 3.41 40.63
C LYS A 201 -20.04 2.37 39.49
N LYS A 202 -19.31 2.61 38.39
CA LYS A 202 -19.24 1.72 37.21
C LYS A 202 -18.00 0.82 37.18
N ASN A 203 -17.28 0.71 38.30
CA ASN A 203 -16.01 -0.02 38.46
C ASN A 203 -14.90 0.35 37.44
N ARG A 204 -14.97 1.55 36.84
CA ARG A 204 -13.95 2.07 35.92
C ARG A 204 -12.87 2.81 36.70
N THR A 205 -11.61 2.45 36.46
CA THR A 205 -10.45 3.00 37.20
C THR A 205 -9.56 3.91 36.37
N LYS A 206 -9.80 4.00 35.05
CA LYS A 206 -9.04 4.80 34.08
C LYS A 206 -9.99 5.50 33.11
N TYR A 207 -9.45 6.42 32.31
CA TYR A 207 -10.17 6.93 31.14
C TYR A 207 -10.25 5.84 30.07
N GLU A 208 -11.38 5.76 29.38
CA GLU A 208 -11.62 4.79 28.30
C GLU A 208 -11.97 5.50 26.97
N PRO A 209 -11.53 4.97 25.82
CA PRO A 209 -11.79 5.57 24.51
C PRO A 209 -13.24 5.41 24.05
N ASN A 210 -13.68 6.33 23.21
CA ASN A 210 -14.94 6.30 22.48
C ASN A 210 -14.68 6.30 20.96
N PRO A 211 -14.48 5.12 20.35
CA PRO A 211 -14.16 5.03 18.93
C PRO A 211 -15.36 5.34 18.02
N THR A 212 -16.60 5.23 18.52
CA THR A 212 -17.81 5.67 17.81
C THR A 212 -17.78 7.18 17.59
N LEU A 213 -17.52 7.97 18.63
CA LEU A 213 -17.36 9.42 18.50
C LEU A 213 -16.27 9.81 17.49
N PHE A 214 -15.13 9.08 17.50
CA PHE A 214 -14.07 9.30 16.53
C PHE A 214 -14.54 9.08 15.08
N VAL A 215 -15.21 7.96 14.79
CA VAL A 215 -15.70 7.68 13.43
C VAL A 215 -16.82 8.63 13.03
N GLU A 216 -17.76 8.93 13.92
CA GLU A 216 -18.83 9.92 13.65
C GLU A 216 -18.26 11.32 13.35
N THR A 217 -17.19 11.73 14.05
CA THR A 217 -16.52 13.03 13.84
C THR A 217 -15.78 13.11 12.49
N PHE A 218 -15.07 12.06 12.09
CA PHE A 218 -14.09 12.14 10.99
C PHE A 218 -14.50 11.42 9.69
N ASN A 219 -15.49 10.53 9.69
CA ASN A 219 -15.85 9.72 8.52
C ASN A 219 -16.39 10.56 7.34
N SER A 220 -17.14 11.64 7.61
CA SER A 220 -17.59 12.58 6.58
C SER A 220 -16.52 13.61 6.18
N HIS A 221 -15.46 13.78 6.98
CA HIS A 221 -14.46 14.84 6.84
C HIS A 221 -13.01 14.31 6.90
N PRO A 222 -12.60 13.40 5.98
CA PRO A 222 -11.26 12.80 6.00
C PRO A 222 -10.13 13.83 5.84
N ASP A 223 -10.41 15.01 5.27
CA ASP A 223 -9.44 16.10 5.12
C ASP A 223 -8.95 16.68 6.47
N TYR A 224 -9.74 16.56 7.54
CA TYR A 224 -9.33 16.95 8.89
C TYR A 224 -8.18 16.07 9.41
N LEU A 225 -8.25 14.75 9.17
CA LEU A 225 -7.14 13.84 9.45
C LEU A 225 -5.91 14.17 8.59
N ARG A 226 -6.09 14.65 7.34
CA ARG A 226 -4.97 15.14 6.51
C ARG A 226 -4.27 16.37 7.08
N ASN A 227 -5.00 17.20 7.82
CA ASN A 227 -4.46 18.41 8.44
C ASN A 227 -3.69 18.13 9.74
N VAL A 228 -4.00 17.04 10.46
CA VAL A 228 -3.16 16.52 11.56
C VAL A 228 -1.77 16.12 11.04
N HIS A 229 -1.73 15.30 9.98
CA HIS A 229 -0.46 14.87 9.38
C HIS A 229 0.34 16.05 8.83
N PHE A 230 -0.32 17.02 8.17
CA PHE A 230 0.34 18.23 7.70
C PHE A 230 0.92 19.07 8.84
N SER A 231 0.17 19.26 9.93
CA SER A 231 0.66 19.95 11.12
C SER A 231 1.92 19.28 11.69
N TYR A 232 1.95 17.95 11.73
CA TYR A 232 3.13 17.23 12.19
C TYR A 232 4.33 17.43 11.25
N VAL A 233 4.15 17.46 9.92
CA VAL A 233 5.22 17.80 8.96
C VAL A 233 5.80 19.19 9.23
N VAL A 234 4.97 20.20 9.47
CA VAL A 234 5.44 21.58 9.74
C VAL A 234 6.26 21.64 11.04
N LEU A 235 5.83 20.92 12.08
CA LEU A 235 6.57 20.81 13.35
C LEU A 235 7.89 20.03 13.19
N LEU A 236 7.91 18.97 12.38
CA LEU A 236 9.11 18.21 12.06
C LEU A 236 10.11 19.03 11.22
N ARG A 237 9.63 19.86 10.28
CA ARG A 237 10.45 20.85 9.55
C ARG A 237 11.09 21.86 10.51
N ALA A 238 10.30 22.42 11.43
CA ALA A 238 10.81 23.29 12.49
C ALA A 238 11.84 22.59 13.38
N LEU A 239 11.64 21.30 13.73
CA LEU A 239 12.60 20.49 14.47
C LEU A 239 13.92 20.35 13.69
N ARG A 240 13.87 20.05 12.39
CA ARG A 240 15.09 19.89 11.57
C ARG A 240 15.93 21.17 11.56
N ARG A 241 15.26 22.32 11.41
CA ARG A 241 15.90 23.64 11.36
C ARG A 241 16.36 24.15 12.74
N GLY A 242 15.60 23.86 13.79
CA GLY A 242 15.96 24.15 15.18
C GLY A 242 16.98 23.18 15.80
N ALA A 243 17.30 22.06 15.13
CA ALA A 243 18.14 20.98 15.66
C ALA A 243 19.52 21.45 16.21
N PRO A 244 20.27 22.38 15.57
CA PRO A 244 21.56 22.84 16.10
C PRO A 244 21.44 23.55 17.45
N PHE A 245 20.38 24.34 17.62
CA PHE A 245 20.04 25.05 18.86
C PHE A 245 19.50 24.09 19.93
N LEU A 246 18.56 23.21 19.57
CA LEU A 246 17.96 22.25 20.50
C LEU A 246 18.98 21.24 21.06
N LYS A 247 20.07 20.93 20.34
CA LYS A 247 21.21 20.15 20.86
C LYS A 247 22.05 20.89 21.89
N GLN A 248 22.13 22.22 21.80
CA GLN A 248 22.98 23.05 22.65
C GLN A 248 22.21 23.71 23.81
N TYR A 249 20.88 23.67 23.76
CA TYR A 249 20.01 24.23 24.78
C TYR A 249 20.23 23.60 26.16
N ASN A 250 20.13 24.42 27.21
CA ASN A 250 20.36 24.00 28.59
C ASN A 250 19.09 23.44 29.25
N TYR A 251 19.00 22.11 29.36
CA TYR A 251 17.86 21.40 29.98
C TYR A 251 17.96 21.20 31.51
N VAL A 252 18.87 21.89 32.21
CA VAL A 252 19.11 21.66 33.64
C VAL A 252 17.92 22.07 34.53
N THR A 253 17.43 21.11 35.30
CA THR A 253 16.40 21.27 36.35
C THR A 253 17.00 21.24 37.76
N GLY A 254 18.21 20.70 37.91
CA GLY A 254 18.86 20.42 39.19
C GLY A 254 18.86 18.93 39.56
N ASN A 255 18.10 18.10 38.85
CA ASN A 255 18.16 16.65 38.92
C ASN A 255 19.16 16.12 37.87
N SER A 256 20.44 16.03 38.23
CA SER A 256 21.53 15.67 37.30
C SER A 256 21.34 14.35 36.55
N THR A 257 20.51 13.42 37.06
CA THR A 257 20.20 12.16 36.39
C THR A 257 19.10 12.32 35.33
N ASP A 258 18.09 13.13 35.60
CA ASP A 258 17.03 13.40 34.63
C ASP A 258 17.47 14.43 33.58
N ASP A 259 18.27 15.42 33.97
CA ASP A 259 18.92 16.40 33.08
C ASP A 259 19.76 15.68 32.01
N PHE A 260 20.58 14.71 32.40
CA PHE A 260 21.37 13.90 31.46
C PHE A 260 20.49 13.09 30.48
N LYS A 261 19.43 12.46 30.98
CA LYS A 261 18.49 11.69 30.14
C LYS A 261 17.74 12.60 29.16
N THR A 262 17.36 13.78 29.62
CA THR A 262 16.70 14.81 28.81
C THR A 262 17.61 15.27 27.67
N GLN A 263 18.85 15.61 27.97
CA GLN A 263 19.85 15.97 26.96
C GLN A 263 20.10 14.83 25.97
N ALA A 264 20.22 13.58 26.44
CA ALA A 264 20.44 12.43 25.57
C ALA A 264 19.27 12.16 24.61
N LEU A 265 18.02 12.27 25.10
CA LEU A 265 16.83 12.13 24.27
C LEU A 265 16.66 13.30 23.28
N MET A 266 16.96 14.54 23.68
CA MET A 266 16.94 15.70 22.78
C MET A 266 18.02 15.61 21.70
N ASN A 267 19.23 15.19 22.07
CA ASN A 267 20.31 14.95 21.10
C ASN A 267 19.94 13.88 20.08
N ARG A 268 19.22 12.83 20.51
CA ARG A 268 18.67 11.79 19.63
C ARG A 268 17.53 12.31 18.76
N LEU A 269 16.55 13.03 19.32
CA LEU A 269 15.44 13.62 18.55
C LEU A 269 15.92 14.57 17.45
N ALA A 270 16.98 15.32 17.73
CA ALA A 270 17.61 16.25 16.80
C ALA A 270 18.74 15.60 15.98
N ASP A 271 19.00 14.29 16.10
CA ASP A 271 20.10 13.62 15.39
C ASP A 271 19.91 13.71 13.88
N SER A 272 20.98 14.00 13.14
CA SER A 272 20.90 14.12 11.68
C SER A 272 20.47 12.81 11.04
N ALA A 273 20.89 11.64 11.54
CA ALA A 273 20.45 10.37 10.97
C ALA A 273 18.94 10.15 11.12
N ILE A 274 18.36 10.47 12.28
CA ILE A 274 16.92 10.33 12.53
C ILE A 274 16.11 11.35 11.71
N LEU A 275 16.64 12.56 11.54
CA LEU A 275 16.01 13.58 10.69
C LEU A 275 16.18 13.25 9.20
N ASP A 276 17.30 12.70 8.76
CA ASP A 276 17.55 12.34 7.36
C ASP A 276 16.78 11.06 6.95
N ASP A 277 16.55 10.11 7.87
CA ASP A 277 15.55 9.03 7.72
C ASP A 277 14.13 9.60 7.50
N CYS A 278 13.86 10.81 8.02
CA CYS A 278 12.62 11.56 7.80
C CYS A 278 12.67 12.50 6.58
N ALA A 279 13.71 12.47 5.74
CA ALA A 279 13.89 13.44 4.66
C ALA A 279 12.68 13.51 3.69
N SER A 280 12.15 12.36 3.32
CA SER A 280 10.96 12.20 2.46
C SER A 280 9.66 12.75 3.07
N VAL A 281 9.62 12.98 4.39
CA VAL A 281 8.50 13.63 5.09
C VAL A 281 8.58 15.15 4.95
N PHE A 282 9.78 15.72 4.94
CA PHE A 282 9.98 17.17 4.97
C PHE A 282 9.53 17.86 3.68
N ASP A 283 9.71 17.24 2.51
CA ASP A 283 9.37 17.85 1.21
C ASP A 283 7.87 18.10 1.00
N ALA A 284 7.01 17.60 1.90
CA ALA A 284 5.57 17.90 1.92
C ALA A 284 5.23 19.32 2.45
N PHE A 285 6.21 20.07 2.98
CA PHE A 285 6.10 21.49 3.29
C PHE A 285 7.42 22.21 3.01
N ASP A 286 7.34 23.38 2.39
CA ASP A 286 8.49 24.24 2.11
C ASP A 286 8.18 25.65 2.62
N GLU A 287 8.92 26.10 3.63
CA GLU A 287 8.77 27.43 4.21
C GLU A 287 9.30 28.55 3.31
N THR A 288 10.16 28.24 2.32
CA THR A 288 10.73 29.24 1.40
C THR A 288 9.71 29.74 0.37
N LEU A 289 8.60 29.02 0.21
CA LEU A 289 7.46 29.42 -0.62
C LEU A 289 6.46 30.33 0.13
N MET A 290 6.71 30.65 1.40
CA MET A 290 5.84 31.53 2.19
C MET A 290 6.39 32.96 2.26
N PHE A 291 5.50 33.92 1.98
CA PHE A 291 5.71 35.37 2.06
C PHE A 291 6.77 35.90 1.06
N SER A 292 6.31 36.43 -0.07
CA SER A 292 7.16 37.20 -0.98
C SER A 292 7.69 38.50 -0.35
N ASP A 293 8.90 38.91 -0.74
CA ASP A 293 9.56 40.18 -0.34
C ASP A 293 8.91 41.44 -0.97
N ASP A 294 7.65 41.36 -1.39
CA ASP A 294 6.89 42.46 -1.97
C ASP A 294 5.81 42.97 -1.00
N ALA A 295 5.17 44.09 -1.34
CA ALA A 295 4.18 44.72 -0.47
C ALA A 295 2.98 43.80 -0.16
N ALA A 296 2.64 42.88 -1.07
CA ALA A 296 1.57 41.90 -0.88
C ALA A 296 1.99 40.81 0.11
N GLY A 297 3.16 40.20 -0.07
CA GLY A 297 3.70 39.19 0.85
C GLY A 297 3.96 39.75 2.24
N HIS A 298 4.43 40.99 2.36
CA HIS A 298 4.58 41.70 3.64
C HIS A 298 3.24 41.92 4.36
N ALA A 299 2.17 42.26 3.64
CA ALA A 299 0.83 42.37 4.22
C ALA A 299 0.29 41.01 4.69
N LEU A 300 0.50 39.97 3.89
CA LEU A 300 0.11 38.59 4.20
C LEU A 300 0.86 38.03 5.43
N LYS A 301 2.17 38.31 5.53
CA LYS A 301 3.03 38.02 6.69
C LYS A 301 2.51 38.68 7.97
N LYS A 302 2.05 39.93 7.87
CA LYS A 302 1.42 40.66 8.98
C LYS A 302 0.07 40.07 9.39
N ASN A 303 -0.78 39.70 8.42
CA ASN A 303 -2.06 39.06 8.69
C ASN A 303 -1.88 37.68 9.35
N PHE A 304 -0.95 36.86 8.85
CA PHE A 304 -0.66 35.53 9.41
C PHE A 304 -0.25 35.60 10.88
N LYS A 305 0.68 36.51 11.25
CA LYS A 305 1.06 36.76 12.65
C LYS A 305 -0.12 37.29 13.47
N GLY A 306 -0.92 38.19 12.90
CA GLY A 306 -2.11 38.77 13.54
C GLY A 306 -3.17 37.72 13.94
N VAL A 307 -3.36 36.67 13.14
CA VAL A 307 -4.27 35.57 13.49
C VAL A 307 -3.80 34.81 14.73
N PHE A 308 -2.50 34.54 14.89
CA PHE A 308 -1.98 33.92 16.11
C PHE A 308 -2.21 34.79 17.37
N HIS A 309 -2.04 36.12 17.25
CA HIS A 309 -2.39 37.05 18.33
C HIS A 309 -3.88 37.07 18.66
N ASN A 310 -4.77 36.96 17.66
CA ASN A 310 -6.21 36.97 17.89
C ASN A 310 -6.69 35.66 18.51
N VAL A 311 -6.22 34.51 17.99
CA VAL A 311 -6.46 33.18 18.58
C VAL A 311 -5.99 33.13 20.04
N SER A 312 -4.86 33.75 20.39
CA SER A 312 -4.41 33.85 21.79
C SER A 312 -5.47 34.49 22.70
N LYS A 313 -6.10 35.59 22.27
CA LYS A 313 -7.16 36.28 23.04
C LYS A 313 -8.45 35.48 23.14
N ILE A 314 -8.77 34.70 22.10
CA ILE A 314 -9.96 33.83 22.09
C ILE A 314 -9.73 32.63 23.04
N VAL A 315 -8.49 32.12 23.13
CA VAL A 315 -8.13 31.06 24.09
C VAL A 315 -8.28 31.52 25.55
N ASP A 316 -8.07 32.81 25.85
CA ASP A 316 -8.35 33.39 27.19
C ASP A 316 -9.84 33.36 27.57
N CYS A 317 -10.74 33.09 26.62
CA CYS A 317 -12.17 32.94 26.83
C CYS A 317 -12.62 31.48 27.06
N VAL A 318 -11.72 30.48 26.95
CA VAL A 318 -12.05 29.07 27.25
C VAL A 318 -12.32 28.91 28.75
N GLN A 319 -13.54 28.55 29.15
CA GLN A 319 -13.92 28.51 30.56
C GLN A 319 -13.28 27.34 31.33
N CYS A 320 -13.27 26.11 30.77
CA CYS A 320 -12.61 25.00 31.46
C CYS A 320 -11.07 25.19 31.48
N GLN A 321 -10.51 25.36 32.68
CA GLN A 321 -9.09 25.63 32.91
C GLN A 321 -8.15 24.59 32.25
N GLN A 322 -8.56 23.31 32.21
CA GLN A 322 -7.77 22.25 31.58
C GLN A 322 -7.75 22.37 30.05
N CYS A 323 -8.87 22.73 29.42
CA CYS A 323 -8.93 23.01 27.98
C CYS A 323 -8.12 24.26 27.64
N ARG A 324 -8.20 25.30 28.48
CA ARG A 324 -7.40 26.53 28.38
C ARG A 324 -5.89 26.24 28.45
N LEU A 325 -5.45 25.39 29.39
CA LEU A 325 -4.06 24.93 29.51
C LEU A 325 -3.54 24.31 28.21
N HIS A 326 -4.22 23.28 27.69
CA HIS A 326 -3.76 22.57 26.49
C HIS A 326 -3.87 23.42 25.22
N ALA A 327 -4.82 24.35 25.15
CA ALA A 327 -4.90 25.34 24.08
C ALA A 327 -3.73 26.34 24.12
N LYS A 328 -3.39 26.91 25.30
CA LYS A 328 -2.23 27.81 25.46
C LYS A 328 -0.90 27.09 25.18
N LEU A 329 -0.72 25.87 25.69
CA LEU A 329 0.42 25.00 25.37
C LEU A 329 0.54 24.78 23.86
N SER A 330 -0.58 24.49 23.19
CA SER A 330 -0.60 24.22 21.76
C SER A 330 -0.22 25.44 20.93
N LEU A 331 -0.84 26.59 21.20
CA LEU A 331 -0.58 27.84 20.48
C LEU A 331 0.88 28.29 20.63
N LEU A 332 1.43 28.18 21.83
CA LEU A 332 2.83 28.54 22.09
C LEU A 332 3.80 27.59 21.37
N GLY A 333 3.49 26.30 21.25
CA GLY A 333 4.32 25.33 20.53
C GLY A 333 4.36 25.58 19.02
N TYR A 334 3.23 25.95 18.40
CA TYR A 334 3.22 26.42 17.01
C TYR A 334 3.94 27.77 16.85
N GLY A 335 3.81 28.70 17.81
CA GLY A 335 4.57 29.95 17.82
C GLY A 335 6.09 29.72 17.83
N ALA A 336 6.56 28.78 18.65
CA ALA A 336 7.95 28.35 18.69
C ALA A 336 8.41 27.71 17.37
N ALA A 337 7.55 26.88 16.75
CA ALA A 337 7.85 26.29 15.44
C ALA A 337 8.00 27.36 14.34
N LEU A 338 7.11 28.36 14.31
CA LEU A 338 7.20 29.49 13.37
C LEU A 338 8.46 30.34 13.60
N LYS A 339 8.88 30.53 14.85
CA LYS A 339 10.18 31.15 15.17
C LYS A 339 11.35 30.37 14.57
N MET A 340 11.38 29.04 14.74
CA MET A 340 12.43 28.20 14.15
C MET A 340 12.40 28.18 12.61
N LEU A 341 11.22 28.33 11.99
CA LEU A 341 11.08 28.37 10.53
C LEU A 341 11.46 29.73 9.90
N PHE A 342 11.26 30.85 10.61
CA PHE A 342 11.37 32.18 9.99
C PHE A 342 12.34 33.15 10.65
N LEU A 343 12.92 32.85 11.82
CA LEU A 343 14.05 33.61 12.35
C LEU A 343 15.39 33.05 11.82
N PRO A 344 16.44 33.89 11.73
CA PRO A 344 17.83 33.45 11.64
C PRO A 344 18.26 32.63 12.86
N GLU A 345 19.13 31.62 12.66
CA GLU A 345 19.56 30.70 13.72
C GLU A 345 20.30 31.40 14.87
N ASP A 346 21.05 32.47 14.58
CA ASP A 346 21.77 33.28 15.55
C ASP A 346 20.85 34.01 16.55
N LYS A 347 19.55 34.11 16.26
CA LYS A 347 18.55 34.78 17.11
C LYS A 347 17.75 33.82 17.98
N TYR A 348 17.90 32.51 17.84
CA TYR A 348 17.11 31.53 18.60
C TYR A 348 17.34 31.64 20.12
N GLU A 349 18.56 31.91 20.57
CA GLU A 349 18.89 32.07 22.01
C GLU A 349 18.19 33.27 22.66
N GLU A 350 17.99 34.36 21.92
CA GLU A 350 17.31 35.56 22.40
C GLU A 350 15.79 35.50 22.22
N ALA A 351 15.32 34.77 21.20
CA ALA A 351 13.91 34.78 20.78
C ALA A 351 13.08 33.58 21.26
N ILE A 352 13.68 32.46 21.66
CA ILE A 352 12.96 31.23 22.06
C ILE A 352 13.17 30.94 23.56
N SER A 353 12.11 31.13 24.33
CA SER A 353 12.11 30.92 25.79
C SER A 353 12.07 29.44 26.19
N ARG A 354 12.40 29.14 27.46
CA ARG A 354 12.23 27.80 28.07
C ARG A 354 10.82 27.25 27.84
N ASN A 355 9.81 28.10 28.03
CA ASN A 355 8.42 27.70 27.96
C ASN A 355 7.98 27.37 26.53
N GLU A 356 8.57 28.05 25.55
CA GLU A 356 8.41 27.74 24.12
C GLU A 356 9.10 26.43 23.72
N VAL A 357 10.27 26.11 24.27
CA VAL A 357 10.92 24.80 24.06
C VAL A 357 10.06 23.67 24.65
N VAL A 358 9.50 23.87 25.86
CA VAL A 358 8.58 22.91 26.48
C VAL A 358 7.31 22.73 25.64
N ALA A 359 6.70 23.83 25.21
CA ALA A 359 5.51 23.81 24.36
C ALA A 359 5.77 23.15 23.00
N PHE A 360 6.88 23.46 22.33
CA PHE A 360 7.24 22.87 21.04
C PHE A 360 7.32 21.35 21.10
N VAL A 361 8.08 20.80 22.06
CA VAL A 361 8.20 19.34 22.24
C VAL A 361 6.88 18.72 22.69
N GLY A 362 6.10 19.42 23.52
CA GLY A 362 4.75 18.99 23.93
C GLY A 362 3.76 18.86 22.77
N VAL A 363 3.74 19.82 21.84
CA VAL A 363 2.88 19.77 20.64
C VAL A 363 3.36 18.71 19.65
N LEU A 364 4.68 18.57 19.49
CA LEU A 364 5.27 17.53 18.66
C LEU A 364 4.91 16.13 19.19
N ALA A 365 4.90 15.93 20.51
CA ALA A 365 4.41 14.72 21.16
C ALA A 365 2.89 14.53 20.98
N LYS A 366 2.06 15.56 21.19
CA LYS A 366 0.60 15.50 20.97
C LYS A 366 0.23 15.09 19.54
N MET A 367 0.95 15.60 18.53
CA MET A 367 0.74 15.24 17.12
C MET A 367 1.20 13.81 16.83
N SER A 368 2.35 13.40 17.39
CA SER A 368 2.83 12.02 17.34
C SER A 368 1.84 11.01 17.96
N GLU A 369 1.25 11.35 19.10
CA GLU A 369 0.20 10.58 19.76
C GLU A 369 -1.08 10.54 18.93
N SER A 370 -1.52 11.68 18.38
CA SER A 370 -2.73 11.74 17.52
C SER A 370 -2.63 10.84 16.28
N ILE A 371 -1.45 10.72 15.66
CA ILE A 371 -1.21 9.82 14.52
C ILE A 371 -1.33 8.35 14.94
N THR A 372 -0.85 7.99 16.13
CA THR A 372 -1.01 6.65 16.70
C THR A 372 -2.48 6.37 17.04
N ASP A 373 -3.16 7.32 17.70
CA ASP A 373 -4.54 7.15 18.17
C ASP A 373 -5.57 7.10 17.04
N ILE A 374 -5.33 7.74 15.88
CA ILE A 374 -6.15 7.55 14.67
C ILE A 374 -6.29 6.07 14.30
N LYS A 375 -5.18 5.31 14.38
CA LYS A 375 -5.15 3.87 14.06
C LYS A 375 -5.86 3.05 15.14
N VAL A 376 -5.56 3.35 16.41
CA VAL A 376 -6.14 2.65 17.56
C VAL A 376 -7.67 2.85 17.60
N LEU A 377 -8.16 4.09 17.52
CA LEU A 377 -9.59 4.38 17.54
C LEU A 377 -10.31 3.82 16.31
N GLY A 378 -9.69 3.89 15.13
CA GLY A 378 -10.22 3.26 13.92
C GLY A 378 -10.39 1.75 14.07
N GLN A 379 -9.38 1.04 14.55
CA GLN A 379 -9.45 -0.41 14.80
C GLN A 379 -10.52 -0.74 15.85
N MET A 380 -10.52 -0.03 16.97
CA MET A 380 -11.47 -0.26 18.07
C MET A 380 -12.94 -0.06 17.66
N TYR A 381 -13.22 0.84 16.71
CA TYR A 381 -14.57 1.00 16.15
C TYR A 381 -15.01 -0.27 15.42
N TRP A 382 -14.17 -0.79 14.53
CA TRP A 382 -14.50 -1.97 13.74
C TRP A 382 -14.63 -3.23 14.59
N ASP A 383 -13.76 -3.41 15.58
CA ASP A 383 -13.83 -4.51 16.55
C ASP A 383 -15.17 -4.49 17.33
N GLN A 384 -15.58 -3.31 17.83
CA GLN A 384 -16.86 -3.14 18.52
C GLN A 384 -18.07 -3.34 17.60
N HIS A 385 -17.98 -2.89 16.35
CA HIS A 385 -19.05 -3.03 15.37
C HIS A 385 -19.24 -4.49 14.92
N GLU A 386 -18.16 -5.26 14.76
CA GLU A 386 -18.24 -6.70 14.45
C GLU A 386 -18.93 -7.48 15.58
N GLU A 387 -18.63 -7.15 16.85
CA GLU A 387 -19.25 -7.81 17.99
C GLU A 387 -20.73 -7.44 18.16
N LEU A 388 -21.11 -6.17 17.93
CA LEU A 388 -22.52 -5.76 17.85
C LEU A 388 -23.28 -6.52 16.74
N LEU A 389 -22.64 -6.74 15.59
CA LEU A 389 -23.19 -7.56 14.50
C LEU A 389 -23.27 -9.04 14.88
N ARG A 390 -22.35 -9.60 15.69
CA ARG A 390 -22.46 -10.96 16.25
C ARG A 390 -23.63 -11.07 17.23
N VAL A 391 -23.79 -10.12 18.15
CA VAL A 391 -24.89 -10.12 19.14
C VAL A 391 -26.25 -9.93 18.46
N ALA A 392 -26.34 -9.05 17.45
CA ALA A 392 -27.55 -8.92 16.63
C ALA A 392 -27.91 -10.21 15.87
N ARG A 393 -26.91 -11.00 15.47
CA ARG A 393 -27.10 -12.32 14.82
C ARG A 393 -27.48 -13.44 15.79
N SER A 394 -27.16 -13.34 17.08
CA SER A 394 -27.47 -14.36 18.09
C SER A 394 -28.80 -14.13 18.85
N GLY A 395 -29.43 -12.96 18.69
CA GLY A 395 -30.62 -12.51 19.39
C GLY A 395 -31.96 -13.24 19.12
N LYS A 396 -32.05 -14.56 19.34
CA LYS A 396 -33.32 -15.31 19.45
C LYS A 396 -33.25 -16.48 20.43
N GLY A 397 -33.34 -16.19 21.73
CA GLY A 397 -33.54 -17.21 22.77
C GLY A 397 -33.58 -16.64 24.19
N LYS A 398 -34.71 -16.77 24.89
CA LYS A 398 -34.82 -16.51 26.34
C LYS A 398 -34.57 -17.79 27.14
N GLY A 399 -33.97 -17.65 28.31
CA GLY A 399 -33.96 -18.66 29.38
C GLY A 399 -32.64 -18.65 30.13
N GLY A 400 -32.66 -18.33 31.43
CA GLY A 400 -31.46 -18.31 32.26
C GLY A 400 -31.33 -19.54 33.15
N ASP A 401 -30.24 -19.60 33.91
CA ASP A 401 -30.31 -19.82 35.35
C ASP A 401 -29.09 -19.18 36.04
N GLU A 402 -29.19 -18.91 37.34
CA GLU A 402 -28.14 -18.27 38.14
C GLU A 402 -27.16 -19.32 38.74
N THR A 403 -25.92 -18.94 39.00
CA THR A 403 -25.20 -19.38 40.23
C THR A 403 -23.94 -18.54 40.50
N GLU A 404 -23.74 -18.17 41.77
CA GLU A 404 -22.68 -17.27 42.25
C GLU A 404 -21.37 -17.99 42.68
N SER A 405 -20.40 -17.17 43.12
CA SER A 405 -19.24 -17.44 44.00
C SER A 405 -17.90 -17.81 43.33
N SER A 406 -16.72 -17.32 43.80
CA SER A 406 -16.45 -16.19 44.71
C SER A 406 -14.95 -15.80 44.76
N SER A 407 -14.68 -14.49 44.68
CA SER A 407 -13.67 -13.70 45.42
C SER A 407 -12.14 -14.02 45.47
N ALA A 408 -11.37 -12.92 45.39
CA ALA A 408 -10.04 -12.65 46.00
C ALA A 408 -8.76 -13.24 45.32
N SER A 409 -7.61 -12.53 45.28
CA SER A 409 -7.29 -11.11 45.53
C SER A 409 -5.84 -10.76 45.11
N THR A 410 -5.64 -9.60 44.48
CA THR A 410 -4.45 -8.69 44.51
C THR A 410 -3.02 -9.23 44.70
N SER A 411 -2.12 -8.89 43.77
CA SER A 411 -0.94 -8.03 44.06
C SER A 411 -0.28 -7.49 42.79
N GLU A 412 0.21 -6.25 42.85
CA GLU A 412 0.85 -5.50 41.76
C GLU A 412 2.33 -5.89 41.56
N SER A 413 2.86 -5.75 40.35
CA SER A 413 4.18 -5.12 40.11
C SER A 413 4.40 -4.76 38.64
N SER A 414 4.79 -3.52 38.38
CA SER A 414 5.10 -2.97 37.06
C SER A 414 6.57 -3.10 36.65
N SER A 415 6.86 -3.41 35.39
CA SER A 415 7.99 -2.81 34.62
C SER A 415 8.06 -3.34 33.19
N GLY A 416 7.88 -2.46 32.18
CA GLY A 416 8.40 -2.71 30.84
C GLY A 416 9.93 -2.59 30.85
N PHE A 417 10.63 -3.47 30.14
CA PHE A 417 12.10 -3.51 30.10
C PHE A 417 12.63 -2.80 28.85
N ASP A 418 13.43 -1.75 29.00
CA ASP A 418 14.17 -1.09 27.91
C ASP A 418 14.86 -2.15 27.03
N GLU A 419 14.71 -2.13 25.70
CA GLU A 419 15.28 -3.17 24.81
C GLU A 419 16.82 -3.22 24.83
N VAL A 420 17.45 -2.20 25.41
CA VAL A 420 18.87 -2.25 25.75
C VAL A 420 19.16 -3.02 27.06
N GLY A 421 18.22 -3.73 27.75
CA GLY A 421 18.30 -4.31 29.14
C GLY A 421 18.16 -5.82 29.60
N ALA A 422 18.51 -6.92 28.88
CA ALA A 422 18.66 -8.33 29.34
C ALA A 422 19.93 -9.14 28.86
N ALA A 423 20.34 -9.15 27.57
CA ALA A 423 21.70 -9.55 27.07
C ALA A 423 22.96 -9.28 27.95
N ASP A 424 23.31 -8.07 28.42
CA ASP A 424 24.47 -7.88 29.31
C ASP A 424 24.31 -8.68 30.63
N GLY A 425 23.08 -8.77 31.14
CA GLY A 425 22.73 -9.66 32.26
C GLY A 425 22.81 -11.16 31.89
N CYS A 426 22.51 -11.51 30.65
CA CYS A 426 22.64 -12.85 30.08
C CYS A 426 24.11 -13.27 29.98
N ILE A 427 24.97 -12.40 29.44
CA ILE A 427 26.42 -12.59 29.34
C ILE A 427 27.04 -12.74 30.74
N ALA A 428 26.64 -11.90 31.70
CA ALA A 428 27.06 -12.04 33.09
C ALA A 428 26.64 -13.38 33.72
N SER A 429 25.44 -13.87 33.40
CA SER A 429 24.91 -15.16 33.89
C SER A 429 25.63 -16.36 33.26
N ILE A 430 25.88 -16.32 31.96
CA ILE A 430 26.65 -17.33 31.21
C ILE A 430 28.08 -17.41 31.76
N LYS A 431 28.74 -16.26 31.93
CA LYS A 431 30.11 -16.16 32.45
C LYS A 431 30.22 -16.72 33.87
N LYS A 432 29.28 -16.41 34.75
CA LYS A 432 29.23 -16.96 36.12
C LYS A 432 29.18 -18.50 36.09
N LEU A 433 28.39 -19.10 35.20
CA LEU A 433 28.30 -20.55 35.06
C LEU A 433 29.57 -21.20 34.49
N ALA A 434 30.36 -20.46 33.70
CA ALA A 434 31.66 -20.90 33.24
C ALA A 434 32.73 -20.78 34.35
N GLU A 435 32.72 -19.69 35.12
CA GLU A 435 33.55 -19.48 36.32
C GLU A 435 33.27 -20.55 37.39
N ASP A 436 32.00 -20.94 37.58
CA ASP A 436 31.56 -22.07 38.43
C ASP A 436 31.81 -23.46 37.80
N GLY A 437 32.40 -23.54 36.59
CA GLY A 437 32.79 -24.78 35.91
C GLY A 437 31.63 -25.65 35.40
N ARG A 438 30.44 -25.06 35.23
CA ARG A 438 29.20 -25.77 34.88
C ARG A 438 28.90 -25.84 33.38
N ILE A 439 29.54 -24.98 32.58
CA ILE A 439 29.58 -25.05 31.11
C ILE A 439 31.03 -25.07 30.64
N SER A 440 31.29 -25.61 29.43
CA SER A 440 32.65 -25.61 28.88
C SER A 440 33.03 -24.24 28.30
N PRO A 441 34.33 -23.88 28.24
CA PRO A 441 34.75 -22.60 27.64
C PRO A 441 34.33 -22.44 26.16
N ALA A 442 34.21 -23.53 25.42
CA ALA A 442 33.69 -23.49 24.04
C ALA A 442 32.19 -23.16 24.00
N LEU A 443 31.44 -23.63 25.00
CA LEU A 443 30.00 -23.39 25.14
C LEU A 443 29.71 -21.97 25.62
N GLU A 444 30.52 -21.47 26.57
CA GLU A 444 30.52 -20.07 27.03
C GLU A 444 30.67 -19.12 25.85
N ILE A 445 31.69 -19.32 24.99
CA ILE A 445 31.94 -18.48 23.82
C ILE A 445 30.74 -18.47 22.85
N GLN A 446 30.13 -19.65 22.56
CA GLN A 446 28.96 -19.72 21.69
C GLN A 446 27.75 -18.94 22.24
N LEU A 447 27.47 -19.10 23.54
CA LEU A 447 26.33 -18.45 24.20
C LEU A 447 26.53 -16.93 24.32
N VAL A 448 27.75 -16.47 24.59
CA VAL A 448 28.07 -15.03 24.60
C VAL A 448 27.90 -14.42 23.21
N ILE A 449 28.32 -15.11 22.14
CA ILE A 449 28.11 -14.64 20.75
C ILE A 449 26.62 -14.57 20.39
N GLN A 450 25.80 -15.51 20.86
CA GLN A 450 24.34 -15.49 20.64
C GLN A 450 23.66 -14.35 21.41
N ALA A 451 24.05 -14.11 22.66
CA ALA A 451 23.55 -13.00 23.46
C ALA A 451 23.90 -11.63 22.84
N LEU A 452 25.13 -11.48 22.31
CA LEU A 452 25.57 -10.27 21.59
C LEU A 452 24.87 -10.02 20.24
N LYS A 453 24.17 -11.01 19.69
CA LYS A 453 23.32 -10.90 18.49
C LYS A 453 21.84 -10.71 18.81
N PHE A 454 21.50 -10.54 20.09
CA PHE A 454 20.14 -10.42 20.60
C PHE A 454 19.24 -11.61 20.26
N ASP A 455 19.77 -12.84 20.33
CA ASP A 455 18.96 -14.06 20.13
C ASP A 455 17.79 -14.10 21.13
N PRO A 456 16.53 -13.90 20.68
CA PRO A 456 15.42 -13.65 21.60
C PRO A 456 15.10 -14.86 22.48
N ALA A 457 15.42 -16.08 22.04
CA ALA A 457 15.19 -17.29 22.83
C ALA A 457 16.21 -17.41 23.97
N LEU A 458 17.50 -17.15 23.71
CA LEU A 458 18.53 -17.12 24.75
C LEU A 458 18.30 -15.96 25.72
N LEU A 459 17.91 -14.79 25.24
CA LEU A 459 17.60 -13.63 26.07
C LEU A 459 16.39 -13.88 26.97
N LEU A 460 15.32 -14.49 26.47
CA LEU A 460 14.15 -14.88 27.27
C LEU A 460 14.53 -15.91 28.35
N VAL A 461 15.37 -16.91 28.01
CA VAL A 461 15.86 -17.91 28.97
C VAL A 461 16.73 -17.25 30.06
N CYS A 462 17.59 -16.30 29.69
CA CYS A 462 18.36 -15.49 30.63
C CYS A 462 17.49 -14.61 31.53
N LYS A 463 16.50 -13.91 30.96
CA LYS A 463 15.60 -13.01 31.69
C LYS A 463 14.79 -13.74 32.77
N HIS A 464 14.29 -14.94 32.47
CA HIS A 464 13.40 -15.67 33.37
C HIS A 464 14.07 -16.73 34.24
N TYR A 465 15.24 -17.26 33.85
CA TYR A 465 15.85 -18.42 34.53
C TYR A 465 17.30 -18.23 35.00
N SER A 466 17.95 -17.08 34.77
CA SER A 466 19.32 -16.79 35.25
C SER A 466 19.53 -16.96 36.76
N ALA A 467 18.48 -16.80 37.58
CA ALA A 467 18.52 -17.05 39.02
C ALA A 467 18.49 -18.55 39.42
N SER A 468 18.33 -19.46 38.46
CA SER A 468 18.13 -20.90 38.67
C SER A 468 19.00 -21.72 37.71
N ASP A 469 20.30 -21.85 38.04
CA ASP A 469 21.30 -22.56 37.24
C ASP A 469 20.81 -23.89 36.63
N LYS A 470 20.00 -24.66 37.37
CA LYS A 470 19.55 -25.99 36.95
C LYS A 470 18.47 -25.92 35.86
N GLN A 471 17.57 -24.95 35.91
CA GLN A 471 16.57 -24.73 34.85
C GLN A 471 17.22 -24.02 33.65
N PHE A 472 18.10 -23.07 33.93
CA PHE A 472 18.86 -22.36 32.90
C PHE A 472 19.69 -23.31 32.03
N LEU A 473 20.45 -24.24 32.62
CA LEU A 473 21.21 -25.25 31.86
C LEU A 473 20.31 -26.17 31.02
N LEU A 474 19.19 -26.64 31.58
CA LEU A 474 18.21 -27.48 30.88
C LEU A 474 17.58 -26.78 29.67
N LEU A 475 17.28 -25.48 29.81
CA LEU A 475 16.69 -24.67 28.75
C LEU A 475 17.72 -24.23 27.72
N ILE A 476 18.98 -23.98 28.13
CA ILE A 476 20.07 -23.70 27.20
C ILE A 476 20.41 -24.91 26.34
N GLU A 477 20.42 -26.14 26.88
CA GLU A 477 20.58 -27.34 26.04
C GLU A 477 19.44 -27.43 25.00
N ALA A 478 18.21 -27.07 25.36
CA ALA A 478 17.08 -27.02 24.43
C ALA A 478 17.18 -25.92 23.35
N VAL A 479 17.73 -24.74 23.70
CA VAL A 479 18.04 -23.67 22.72
C VAL A 479 19.20 -24.10 21.81
N GLN A 480 20.24 -24.73 22.37
CA GLN A 480 21.41 -25.19 21.61
C GLN A 480 21.11 -26.35 20.66
N ILE A 481 20.11 -27.18 20.95
CA ILE A 481 19.61 -28.19 19.99
C ILE A 481 19.10 -27.56 18.69
N ARG A 482 18.63 -26.29 18.69
CA ARG A 482 18.32 -25.55 17.45
C ARG A 482 19.55 -25.00 16.74
N THR A 483 20.65 -24.68 17.44
CA THR A 483 21.80 -23.97 16.84
C THR A 483 23.05 -24.82 16.61
N LEU A 484 23.12 -26.05 17.13
CA LEU A 484 24.26 -26.97 16.92
C LEU A 484 24.19 -27.78 15.61
N SER A 485 23.17 -27.59 14.77
CA SER A 485 23.07 -28.26 13.46
C SER A 485 24.04 -27.72 12.40
N ALA A 486 24.77 -26.63 12.68
CA ALA A 486 25.61 -25.93 11.69
C ALA A 486 27.13 -26.13 11.90
N SER A 487 27.59 -27.37 12.13
CA SER A 487 29.01 -27.72 11.96
C SER A 487 29.27 -29.20 11.67
N SER A 488 28.57 -29.77 10.69
CA SER A 488 29.17 -30.70 9.74
C SER A 488 28.46 -30.52 8.41
N ALA A 489 29.07 -30.90 7.29
CA ALA A 489 28.38 -30.88 6.00
C ALA A 489 27.31 -32.01 5.97
N GLN A 490 26.15 -31.72 6.56
CA GLN A 490 24.91 -32.43 6.34
C GLN A 490 24.19 -31.76 5.15
N PRO A 491 23.44 -32.52 4.33
CA PRO A 491 22.58 -31.92 3.31
C PRO A 491 21.60 -30.94 3.97
N ALA A 492 21.24 -29.88 3.23
CA ALA A 492 20.21 -28.94 3.69
C ALA A 492 18.92 -29.70 4.05
N PRO A 493 18.23 -29.35 5.15
CA PRO A 493 17.01 -30.03 5.54
C PRO A 493 15.98 -29.91 4.42
N GLU A 494 15.29 -31.02 4.10
CA GLU A 494 14.30 -31.03 3.02
C GLU A 494 13.18 -30.01 3.30
N PRO A 495 12.76 -29.22 2.28
CA PRO A 495 11.69 -28.25 2.44
C PRO A 495 10.34 -28.94 2.67
N ASP A 496 9.43 -28.26 3.38
CA ASP A 496 8.04 -28.68 3.56
C ASP A 496 7.30 -28.77 2.22
N CYS A 497 7.66 -27.92 1.26
CA CYS A 497 7.10 -27.89 -0.08
C CYS A 497 8.13 -27.56 -1.17
N ILE A 498 8.03 -28.24 -2.30
CA ILE A 498 8.59 -27.80 -3.59
C ILE A 498 7.46 -27.22 -4.44
N VAL A 499 7.68 -26.05 -5.05
CA VAL A 499 6.71 -25.41 -5.95
C VAL A 499 7.37 -25.21 -7.31
N VAL A 500 6.77 -25.74 -8.36
CA VAL A 500 7.34 -25.74 -9.71
C VAL A 500 6.58 -24.76 -10.61
N GLY A 501 7.28 -23.72 -11.06
CA GLY A 501 6.74 -22.58 -11.79
C GLY A 501 6.45 -21.40 -10.84
N THR A 502 6.95 -20.22 -11.20
CA THR A 502 6.88 -18.99 -10.38
C THR A 502 5.96 -17.92 -11.00
N GLY A 503 4.95 -18.36 -11.74
CA GLY A 503 3.78 -17.53 -12.05
C GLY A 503 2.96 -17.22 -10.79
N LEU A 504 1.87 -16.46 -10.95
CA LEU A 504 1.06 -16.00 -9.82
C LEU A 504 0.55 -17.16 -8.95
N ALA A 505 0.23 -18.33 -9.54
CA ALA A 505 -0.20 -19.50 -8.79
C ALA A 505 0.88 -20.04 -7.85
N GLY A 506 2.10 -20.19 -8.36
CA GLY A 506 3.25 -20.70 -7.60
C GLY A 506 3.71 -19.72 -6.52
N LEU A 507 3.79 -18.42 -6.84
CA LEU A 507 4.11 -17.40 -5.84
C LEU A 507 3.01 -17.29 -4.77
N SER A 508 1.73 -17.42 -5.14
CA SER A 508 0.61 -17.41 -4.16
C SER A 508 0.66 -18.63 -3.23
N ALA A 509 0.99 -19.81 -3.77
CA ALA A 509 1.18 -21.01 -2.97
C ALA A 509 2.38 -20.88 -2.04
N ALA A 510 3.55 -20.51 -2.57
CA ALA A 510 4.78 -20.32 -1.81
C ALA A 510 4.62 -19.31 -0.68
N LEU A 511 4.08 -18.11 -0.96
CA LEU A 511 3.87 -17.10 0.09
C LEU A 511 2.89 -17.59 1.16
N THR A 512 1.87 -18.37 0.80
CA THR A 512 0.94 -18.96 1.79
C THR A 512 1.61 -20.02 2.66
N VAL A 513 2.55 -20.81 2.14
CA VAL A 513 3.33 -21.77 2.94
C VAL A 513 4.29 -21.02 3.88
N LEU A 514 4.97 -19.99 3.38
CA LEU A 514 5.89 -19.14 4.14
C LEU A 514 5.19 -18.36 5.26
N ASP A 515 4.04 -17.74 4.97
CA ASP A 515 3.17 -17.07 5.97
C ASP A 515 2.70 -18.06 7.07
N ASN A 516 2.59 -19.36 6.75
CA ASN A 516 2.26 -20.42 7.71
C ASN A 516 3.46 -20.95 8.52
N GLY A 517 4.66 -20.40 8.30
CA GLY A 517 5.92 -20.80 8.96
C GLY A 517 6.66 -21.95 8.28
N GLY A 518 6.26 -22.35 7.07
CA GLY A 518 6.88 -23.44 6.33
C GLY A 518 8.16 -23.05 5.58
N THR A 519 8.78 -24.06 4.98
CA THR A 519 9.98 -23.95 4.13
C THR A 519 9.65 -24.34 2.70
N VAL A 520 10.13 -23.55 1.73
CA VAL A 520 9.76 -23.67 0.32
C VAL A 520 11.00 -23.63 -0.58
N THR A 521 11.05 -24.56 -1.55
CA THR A 521 11.92 -24.42 -2.72
C THR A 521 11.08 -24.09 -3.95
N LEU A 522 11.25 -22.87 -4.47
CA LEU A 522 10.72 -22.45 -5.77
C LEU A 522 11.66 -22.94 -6.89
N VAL A 523 11.08 -23.51 -7.94
CA VAL A 523 11.79 -23.96 -9.14
C VAL A 523 11.21 -23.29 -10.37
N GLU A 524 12.03 -22.53 -11.09
CA GLU A 524 11.66 -21.84 -12.33
C GLU A 524 12.63 -22.24 -13.44
N LYS A 525 12.10 -22.65 -14.59
CA LYS A 525 12.93 -23.07 -15.73
C LYS A 525 13.48 -21.91 -16.53
N GLU A 526 12.79 -20.77 -16.49
CA GLU A 526 13.24 -19.53 -17.11
C GLU A 526 14.29 -18.83 -16.25
N ALA A 527 14.97 -17.83 -16.83
CA ALA A 527 15.89 -16.97 -16.11
C ALA A 527 15.21 -16.09 -15.04
N ARG A 528 13.88 -15.99 -15.02
CA ARG A 528 13.11 -14.96 -14.30
C ARG A 528 11.78 -15.48 -13.81
N MET A 529 11.31 -14.93 -12.71
CA MET A 529 10.00 -15.28 -12.16
C MET A 529 8.84 -14.56 -12.87
N GLY A 530 7.65 -15.17 -12.85
CA GLY A 530 6.38 -14.54 -13.22
C GLY A 530 5.62 -15.16 -14.41
N GLY A 531 6.34 -15.78 -15.35
CA GLY A 531 5.76 -16.45 -16.53
C GLY A 531 4.69 -15.63 -17.28
N ASN A 532 3.60 -16.29 -17.72
CA ASN A 532 2.49 -15.61 -18.41
C ASN A 532 1.71 -14.64 -17.50
N SER A 533 1.83 -14.74 -16.17
CA SER A 533 1.10 -13.88 -15.24
C SER A 533 1.59 -12.43 -15.29
N ALA A 534 2.89 -12.22 -15.44
CA ALA A 534 3.50 -10.89 -15.57
C ALA A 534 3.00 -10.13 -16.81
N LYS A 535 2.58 -10.86 -17.87
CA LYS A 535 2.09 -10.31 -19.15
C LYS A 535 0.60 -9.93 -19.12
N ALA A 536 -0.10 -10.13 -18.01
CA ALA A 536 -1.54 -9.87 -17.93
C ALA A 536 -1.85 -8.35 -17.85
N SER A 537 -2.68 -7.83 -18.75
CA SER A 537 -3.00 -6.39 -18.80
C SER A 537 -4.31 -5.99 -18.11
N SER A 538 -5.37 -6.79 -18.31
CA SER A 538 -6.74 -6.30 -18.10
C SER A 538 -7.22 -6.27 -16.63
N GLY A 539 -6.59 -7.05 -15.74
CA GLY A 539 -6.91 -7.13 -14.30
C GLY A 539 -7.41 -8.50 -13.82
N ILE A 540 -7.78 -8.55 -12.54
CA ILE A 540 -8.22 -9.73 -11.78
C ILE A 540 -9.70 -9.59 -11.38
N ASN A 541 -10.50 -10.63 -11.59
CA ASN A 541 -11.91 -10.57 -11.22
C ASN A 541 -12.14 -10.81 -9.72
N ALA A 542 -13.05 -10.06 -9.12
CA ALA A 542 -13.67 -10.41 -7.85
C ALA A 542 -15.09 -9.85 -7.74
N CYS A 543 -15.98 -10.59 -7.09
CA CYS A 543 -17.25 -10.02 -6.66
C CYS A 543 -16.94 -8.95 -5.60
N CYS A 544 -17.19 -7.67 -5.91
CA CYS A 544 -16.84 -6.56 -5.02
C CYS A 544 -17.76 -6.53 -3.77
N PRO A 545 -17.23 -6.67 -2.53
CA PRO A 545 -18.02 -6.40 -1.32
C PRO A 545 -18.04 -4.90 -0.98
N PHE A 546 -17.09 -4.13 -1.53
CA PHE A 546 -16.82 -2.76 -1.14
C PHE A 546 -17.69 -1.72 -1.85
N ASN A 547 -18.62 -2.14 -2.71
CA ASN A 547 -19.43 -1.19 -3.49
C ASN A 547 -20.74 -1.79 -4.04
N ASP A 548 -21.80 -1.79 -3.23
CA ASP A 548 -23.16 -2.20 -3.63
C ASP A 548 -23.70 -1.43 -4.86
N THR A 549 -23.12 -0.27 -5.19
CA THR A 549 -23.53 0.55 -6.35
C THR A 549 -23.17 -0.05 -7.72
N LEU A 550 -22.34 -1.10 -7.77
CA LEU A 550 -21.90 -1.72 -9.03
C LEU A 550 -22.84 -2.82 -9.56
N GLY A 551 -23.79 -3.30 -8.75
CA GLY A 551 -24.82 -4.26 -9.17
C GLY A 551 -24.31 -5.66 -9.55
N ASP A 552 -23.15 -6.08 -9.02
CA ASP A 552 -22.65 -7.45 -9.17
C ASP A 552 -23.07 -8.34 -8.00
N SER A 553 -22.96 -9.67 -8.15
CA SER A 553 -23.18 -10.65 -7.07
C SER A 553 -22.40 -11.94 -7.34
N ARG A 554 -22.20 -12.76 -6.30
CA ARG A 554 -21.55 -14.08 -6.43
C ARG A 554 -22.35 -14.99 -7.37
N GLU A 555 -23.67 -14.91 -7.30
CA GLU A 555 -24.60 -15.62 -8.18
C GLU A 555 -24.41 -15.18 -9.63
N LEU A 556 -24.43 -13.87 -9.92
CA LEU A 556 -24.24 -13.34 -11.28
C LEU A 556 -22.84 -13.66 -11.84
N PHE A 557 -21.80 -13.61 -11.00
CA PHE A 557 -20.45 -13.96 -11.41
C PHE A 557 -20.29 -15.49 -11.65
N LYS A 558 -20.97 -16.33 -10.86
CA LYS A 558 -21.06 -17.78 -11.10
C LYS A 558 -21.82 -18.08 -12.38
N GLU A 559 -22.93 -17.41 -12.65
CA GLU A 559 -23.69 -17.53 -13.90
C GLU A 559 -22.86 -17.13 -15.11
N ASP A 560 -22.16 -16.00 -15.06
CA ASP A 560 -21.27 -15.53 -16.12
C ASP A 560 -20.14 -16.53 -16.41
N THR A 561 -19.51 -17.06 -15.36
CA THR A 561 -18.42 -18.05 -15.46
C THR A 561 -18.95 -19.39 -16.00
N THR A 562 -20.10 -19.87 -15.51
CA THR A 562 -20.76 -21.10 -15.98
C THR A 562 -21.19 -20.97 -17.45
N ARG A 563 -21.79 -19.83 -17.83
CA ARG A 563 -22.20 -19.53 -19.21
C ARG A 563 -20.99 -19.47 -20.16
N SER A 564 -19.87 -18.95 -19.68
CA SER A 564 -18.60 -18.97 -20.43
C SER A 564 -18.05 -20.40 -20.58
N ALA A 565 -18.00 -21.18 -19.49
CA ALA A 565 -17.50 -22.55 -19.49
C ALA A 565 -18.37 -23.54 -20.30
N GLY A 566 -19.66 -23.24 -20.47
CA GLY A 566 -20.56 -23.98 -21.35
C GLY A 566 -20.82 -25.41 -20.87
N LYS A 567 -20.78 -26.39 -21.78
CA LYS A 567 -21.09 -27.80 -21.46
C LYS A 567 -20.04 -28.49 -20.58
N GLN A 568 -18.86 -27.89 -20.46
CA GLN A 568 -17.73 -28.38 -19.66
C GLN A 568 -17.65 -27.70 -18.28
N ALA A 569 -18.62 -26.87 -17.92
CA ALA A 569 -18.65 -26.20 -16.62
C ALA A 569 -18.63 -27.23 -15.46
N GLN A 570 -17.65 -27.11 -14.57
CA GLN A 570 -17.56 -27.86 -13.31
C GLN A 570 -18.09 -26.98 -12.17
N PRO A 571 -19.35 -27.16 -11.70
CA PRO A 571 -20.00 -26.20 -10.82
C PRO A 571 -19.29 -26.00 -9.48
N ASP A 572 -18.62 -27.03 -8.97
CA ASP A 572 -17.94 -27.02 -7.68
C ASP A 572 -16.59 -26.30 -7.75
N LEU A 573 -15.82 -26.49 -8.83
CA LEU A 573 -14.60 -25.73 -9.09
C LEU A 573 -14.91 -24.24 -9.35
N ILE A 574 -15.97 -23.96 -10.10
CA ILE A 574 -16.44 -22.58 -10.32
C ILE A 574 -16.93 -21.95 -9.00
N GLN A 575 -17.58 -22.71 -8.12
CA GLN A 575 -17.99 -22.21 -6.80
C GLN A 575 -16.77 -21.80 -5.96
N VAL A 576 -15.74 -22.65 -5.86
CA VAL A 576 -14.49 -22.32 -5.16
C VAL A 576 -13.83 -21.06 -5.73
N LEU A 577 -13.76 -20.94 -7.06
CA LEU A 577 -13.20 -19.77 -7.75
C LEU A 577 -13.95 -18.47 -7.39
N VAL A 578 -15.27 -18.48 -7.43
CA VAL A 578 -16.11 -17.31 -7.16
C VAL A 578 -16.11 -16.95 -5.67
N ASP A 579 -16.22 -17.94 -4.78
CA ASP A 579 -16.29 -17.69 -3.35
C ASP A 579 -14.98 -17.15 -2.76
N GLY A 580 -13.85 -17.60 -3.28
CA GLY A 580 -12.52 -17.10 -2.89
C GLY A 580 -12.17 -15.74 -3.49
N SER A 581 -12.96 -15.21 -4.43
CA SER A 581 -12.52 -14.09 -5.29
C SER A 581 -12.30 -12.76 -4.57
N GLU A 582 -13.20 -12.43 -3.66
CA GLU A 582 -13.10 -11.30 -2.75
C GLU A 582 -11.83 -11.37 -1.89
N ALA A 583 -11.63 -12.51 -1.21
CA ALA A 583 -10.48 -12.75 -0.33
C ALA A 583 -9.15 -12.83 -1.08
N ALA A 584 -9.15 -13.18 -2.37
CA ALA A 584 -7.98 -13.15 -3.23
C ALA A 584 -7.55 -11.70 -3.56
N VAL A 585 -8.49 -10.82 -3.92
CA VAL A 585 -8.19 -9.41 -4.21
C VAL A 585 -7.84 -8.64 -2.94
N ALA A 586 -8.54 -8.86 -1.82
CA ALA A 586 -8.17 -8.29 -0.53
C ALA A 586 -6.74 -8.68 -0.13
N TRP A 587 -6.38 -9.96 -0.22
CA TRP A 587 -5.02 -10.40 0.10
C TRP A 587 -3.93 -9.79 -0.79
N LEU A 588 -4.17 -9.64 -2.11
CA LEU A 588 -3.23 -8.94 -2.99
C LEU A 588 -3.07 -7.45 -2.64
N LYS A 589 -4.12 -6.78 -2.16
CA LYS A 589 -4.02 -5.41 -1.66
C LYS A 589 -3.27 -5.36 -0.32
N ASP A 590 -3.75 -6.12 0.66
CA ASP A 590 -3.43 -5.91 2.07
C ASP A 590 -2.13 -6.64 2.49
N ARG A 591 -1.86 -7.83 1.95
CA ARG A 591 -0.63 -8.61 2.26
C ARG A 591 0.53 -8.30 1.32
N VAL A 592 0.24 -7.91 0.07
CA VAL A 592 1.24 -7.73 -0.99
C VAL A 592 1.47 -6.26 -1.35
N GLY A 593 0.54 -5.37 -1.00
CA GLY A 593 0.64 -3.93 -1.25
C GLY A 593 0.34 -3.52 -2.68
N VAL A 594 -0.50 -4.29 -3.41
CA VAL A 594 -0.81 -4.02 -4.82
C VAL A 594 -2.10 -3.21 -4.96
N ASP A 595 -2.04 -2.07 -5.65
CA ASP A 595 -3.23 -1.31 -5.99
C ASP A 595 -4.14 -2.10 -6.95
N LEU A 596 -5.39 -2.28 -6.55
CA LEU A 596 -6.45 -2.92 -7.35
C LEU A 596 -7.75 -2.08 -7.30
N SER A 597 -7.64 -0.76 -7.18
CA SER A 597 -8.74 0.18 -6.94
C SER A 597 -9.68 0.43 -8.13
N LYS A 598 -9.23 0.28 -9.39
CA LYS A 598 -10.06 0.52 -10.57
C LYS A 598 -10.83 -0.74 -10.96
N VAL A 599 -12.15 -0.62 -11.15
CA VAL A 599 -13.00 -1.74 -11.60
C VAL A 599 -13.49 -1.50 -13.04
N ALA A 600 -13.25 -2.48 -13.92
CA ALA A 600 -13.70 -2.52 -15.30
C ALA A 600 -14.69 -3.67 -15.57
N GLN A 601 -15.38 -3.60 -16.71
CA GLN A 601 -16.21 -4.68 -17.26
C GLN A 601 -15.56 -5.18 -18.55
N LEU A 602 -15.38 -6.50 -18.67
CA LEU A 602 -14.77 -7.14 -19.84
C LEU A 602 -15.80 -7.94 -20.66
N GLY A 603 -15.35 -8.64 -21.70
CA GLY A 603 -16.23 -9.37 -22.62
C GLY A 603 -16.97 -10.51 -21.94
N GLY A 604 -18.28 -10.59 -22.15
CA GLY A 604 -19.15 -11.62 -21.55
C GLY A 604 -19.53 -11.42 -20.08
N HIS A 605 -19.05 -10.35 -19.42
CA HIS A 605 -19.42 -9.97 -18.05
C HIS A 605 -20.76 -9.24 -18.03
N SER A 606 -21.62 -9.57 -17.08
CA SER A 606 -22.89 -8.87 -16.82
C SER A 606 -22.72 -7.59 -15.99
N ALA A 607 -21.68 -7.51 -15.16
CA ALA A 607 -21.38 -6.35 -14.30
C ALA A 607 -19.87 -6.01 -14.28
N LYS A 608 -19.50 -4.85 -13.73
CA LYS A 608 -18.10 -4.45 -13.52
C LYS A 608 -17.49 -5.23 -12.35
N ARG A 609 -16.42 -5.99 -12.61
CA ARG A 609 -15.74 -6.80 -11.57
C ARG A 609 -14.25 -7.04 -11.77
N THR A 610 -13.66 -6.54 -12.86
CA THR A 610 -12.23 -6.70 -13.11
C THR A 610 -11.46 -5.58 -12.44
N ASN A 611 -10.85 -5.90 -11.30
CA ASN A 611 -10.00 -5.01 -10.50
C ASN A 611 -8.62 -4.88 -11.16
N ARG A 612 -8.10 -3.66 -11.22
CA ARG A 612 -6.79 -3.32 -11.80
C ARG A 612 -6.21 -2.10 -11.07
N PRO A 613 -4.89 -1.88 -11.10
CA PRO A 613 -4.31 -0.70 -10.49
C PRO A 613 -4.77 0.60 -11.16
N ASN A 614 -4.65 1.70 -10.43
CA ASN A 614 -4.81 3.06 -10.93
C ASN A 614 -3.73 3.37 -11.99
N ASN A 615 -2.49 2.92 -11.74
CA ASN A 615 -1.30 3.11 -12.57
C ASN A 615 -0.56 1.77 -12.80
N GLY A 616 0.04 1.59 -13.98
CA GLY A 616 0.76 0.35 -14.33
C GLY A 616 -0.14 -0.76 -14.90
N MET A 617 0.49 -1.89 -15.27
CA MET A 617 -0.19 -3.07 -15.83
C MET A 617 -0.44 -4.12 -14.74
N ALA A 618 -1.68 -4.62 -14.64
CA ALA A 618 -2.10 -5.45 -13.51
C ALA A 618 -1.22 -6.68 -13.24
N GLY A 619 -0.81 -7.41 -14.28
CA GLY A 619 0.06 -8.57 -14.15
C GLY A 619 1.48 -8.23 -13.70
N ALA A 620 2.03 -7.11 -14.16
CA ALA A 620 3.36 -6.64 -13.79
C ALA A 620 3.39 -6.18 -12.32
N GLU A 621 2.48 -5.30 -11.92
CA GLU A 621 2.39 -4.80 -10.54
C GLU A 621 2.09 -5.94 -9.54
N ILE A 622 1.19 -6.87 -9.88
CA ILE A 622 0.92 -8.05 -9.03
C ILE A 622 2.16 -8.94 -8.89
N ILE A 623 2.81 -9.32 -10.01
CA ILE A 623 3.96 -10.23 -9.95
C ILE A 623 5.15 -9.60 -9.24
N TYR A 624 5.40 -8.31 -9.47
CA TYR A 624 6.48 -7.59 -8.80
C TYR A 624 6.27 -7.54 -7.29
N GLY A 625 5.08 -7.14 -6.82
CA GLY A 625 4.74 -7.16 -5.39
C GLY A 625 4.88 -8.57 -4.79
N MET A 626 4.41 -9.60 -5.50
CA MET A 626 4.55 -10.99 -5.08
C MET A 626 6.02 -11.44 -4.96
N GLN A 627 6.88 -11.06 -5.93
CA GLN A 627 8.32 -11.34 -5.88
C GLN A 627 8.97 -10.64 -4.68
N ARG A 628 8.66 -9.36 -4.45
CA ARG A 628 9.15 -8.57 -3.31
C ARG A 628 8.80 -9.22 -1.97
N GLU A 629 7.55 -9.63 -1.77
CA GLU A 629 7.14 -10.26 -0.51
C GLU A 629 7.74 -11.65 -0.30
N VAL A 630 7.85 -12.45 -1.36
CA VAL A 630 8.43 -13.80 -1.30
C VAL A 630 9.94 -13.73 -1.03
N LYS A 631 10.70 -12.86 -1.73
CA LYS A 631 12.16 -12.72 -1.56
C LYS A 631 12.57 -12.33 -0.12
N LYS A 632 11.70 -11.70 0.68
CA LYS A 632 11.97 -11.40 2.11
C LYS A 632 12.34 -12.64 2.93
N TYR A 633 11.82 -13.82 2.55
CA TYR A 633 12.09 -15.07 3.26
C TYR A 633 13.43 -15.72 2.91
N GLU A 634 14.13 -15.32 1.83
CA GLU A 634 15.44 -15.90 1.48
C GLU A 634 16.46 -15.67 2.60
N LYS A 635 16.49 -14.46 3.19
CA LYS A 635 17.39 -14.09 4.31
C LYS A 635 17.15 -14.94 5.57
N SER A 636 15.96 -15.51 5.73
CA SER A 636 15.62 -16.40 6.86
C SER A 636 16.02 -17.86 6.63
N GLY A 637 16.38 -18.23 5.39
CA GLY A 637 16.57 -19.63 4.97
C GLY A 637 15.27 -20.42 4.77
N GLN A 638 14.09 -19.84 5.02
CA GLN A 638 12.81 -20.50 4.74
C GLN A 638 12.50 -20.64 3.24
N LEU A 639 13.12 -19.80 2.39
CA LEU A 639 12.93 -19.84 0.95
C LEU A 639 14.25 -20.12 0.23
N THR A 640 14.20 -21.03 -0.74
CA THR A 640 15.23 -21.20 -1.78
C THR A 640 14.58 -20.98 -3.14
N VAL A 641 15.22 -20.20 -4.02
CA VAL A 641 14.75 -19.97 -5.41
C VAL A 641 15.78 -20.50 -6.40
N LEU A 642 15.35 -21.41 -7.27
CA LEU A 642 16.17 -22.03 -8.31
C LEU A 642 15.67 -21.55 -9.68
N LEU A 643 16.34 -20.54 -10.23
CA LEU A 643 16.10 -20.01 -11.58
C LEU A 643 16.91 -20.81 -12.61
N LYS A 644 16.51 -20.76 -13.89
CA LYS A 644 17.11 -21.55 -14.99
C LYS A 644 17.11 -23.06 -14.71
N THR A 645 16.21 -23.54 -13.86
CA THR A 645 16.17 -24.91 -13.34
C THR A 645 14.85 -25.57 -13.77
N ARG A 646 14.93 -26.43 -14.78
CA ARG A 646 13.77 -27.14 -15.33
C ARG A 646 13.48 -28.42 -14.55
N MET A 647 12.25 -28.60 -14.11
CA MET A 647 11.76 -29.91 -13.66
C MET A 647 11.70 -30.87 -14.85
N VAL A 648 12.34 -32.04 -14.71
CA VAL A 648 12.40 -33.10 -15.72
C VAL A 648 11.44 -34.24 -15.40
N GLU A 649 11.28 -34.58 -14.12
CA GLU A 649 10.52 -35.75 -13.65
C GLU A 649 9.96 -35.50 -12.25
N LEU A 650 8.79 -36.06 -11.94
CA LEU A 650 8.30 -36.20 -10.56
C LEU A 650 8.83 -37.53 -9.98
N THR A 651 9.26 -37.56 -8.72
CA THR A 651 9.74 -38.79 -8.09
C THR A 651 8.71 -39.39 -7.15
N LYS A 652 8.51 -40.71 -7.25
CA LYS A 652 7.69 -41.51 -6.34
C LYS A 652 8.54 -42.32 -5.36
N ASP A 653 7.95 -42.62 -4.21
CA ASP A 653 8.38 -43.68 -3.31
C ASP A 653 7.84 -45.03 -3.78
N GLU A 654 8.70 -46.05 -3.88
CA GLU A 654 8.34 -47.36 -4.47
C GLU A 654 7.37 -48.17 -3.59
N ASP A 655 7.39 -47.97 -2.26
CA ASP A 655 6.57 -48.74 -1.30
C ASP A 655 5.17 -48.14 -1.11
N SER A 656 5.03 -46.82 -1.18
CA SER A 656 3.77 -46.09 -0.94
C SER A 656 3.10 -45.50 -2.18
N ASP A 657 3.74 -45.55 -3.37
CA ASP A 657 3.33 -44.88 -4.62
C ASP A 657 3.16 -43.34 -4.50
N ARG A 658 3.60 -42.79 -3.37
CA ARG A 658 3.48 -41.38 -3.00
C ARG A 658 4.51 -40.53 -3.72
N ILE A 659 4.13 -39.31 -4.09
CA ILE A 659 5.05 -38.31 -4.65
C ILE A 659 5.92 -37.74 -3.51
N VAL A 660 7.25 -37.77 -3.70
CA VAL A 660 8.26 -37.43 -2.68
C VAL A 660 9.33 -36.45 -3.17
N GLY A 661 9.12 -35.83 -4.34
CA GLY A 661 10.01 -34.82 -4.87
C GLY A 661 9.99 -34.72 -6.39
N ILE A 662 11.07 -34.16 -6.93
CA ILE A 662 11.29 -33.95 -8.36
C ILE A 662 12.76 -34.18 -8.73
N LYS A 663 13.00 -34.45 -10.01
CA LYS A 663 14.32 -34.29 -10.64
C LYS A 663 14.34 -32.98 -11.42
N VAL A 664 15.44 -32.24 -11.29
CA VAL A 664 15.66 -30.96 -11.97
C VAL A 664 16.96 -30.98 -12.77
N GLN A 665 17.02 -30.15 -13.81
CA GLN A 665 18.24 -29.85 -14.54
C GLN A 665 18.40 -28.33 -14.64
N THR A 666 19.56 -27.82 -14.25
CA THR A 666 19.89 -26.39 -14.36
C THR A 666 20.57 -26.11 -15.71
N GLU A 667 20.20 -25.01 -16.36
CA GLU A 667 20.79 -24.55 -17.61
C GLU A 667 22.33 -24.45 -17.50
N GLY A 668 23.05 -24.98 -18.49
CA GLY A 668 24.52 -25.07 -18.46
C GLY A 668 25.08 -26.25 -17.66
N SER A 669 24.23 -27.09 -17.04
CA SER A 669 24.63 -28.36 -16.40
C SER A 669 24.00 -29.56 -17.11
N ASP A 670 24.83 -30.58 -17.38
CA ASP A 670 24.37 -31.91 -17.80
C ASP A 670 23.92 -32.78 -16.60
N GLU A 671 24.12 -32.31 -15.36
CA GLU A 671 23.74 -33.04 -14.14
C GLU A 671 22.25 -32.86 -13.84
N VAL A 672 21.57 -33.99 -13.62
CA VAL A 672 20.18 -34.05 -13.15
C VAL A 672 20.18 -34.28 -11.65
N THR A 673 19.76 -33.28 -10.88
CA THR A 673 19.72 -33.31 -9.42
C THR A 673 18.34 -33.71 -8.92
N GLN A 674 18.26 -34.51 -7.85
CA GLN A 674 17.00 -34.83 -7.18
C GLN A 674 16.77 -33.86 -6.01
N LEU A 675 15.57 -33.29 -5.93
CA LEU A 675 15.07 -32.48 -4.82
C LEU A 675 13.93 -33.26 -4.14
N THR A 676 14.04 -33.53 -2.84
CA THR A 676 13.02 -34.28 -2.09
C THR A 676 12.16 -33.35 -1.23
N SER A 677 10.86 -33.65 -1.16
CA SER A 677 9.90 -33.00 -0.26
C SER A 677 8.66 -33.87 -0.12
N ARG A 678 7.92 -33.73 0.99
CA ARG A 678 6.63 -34.42 1.15
C ARG A 678 5.52 -33.80 0.29
N THR A 679 5.74 -32.61 -0.26
CA THR A 679 4.71 -31.86 -0.99
C THR A 679 5.30 -31.25 -2.25
N THR A 680 4.72 -31.59 -3.40
CA THR A 680 5.03 -30.92 -4.68
C THR A 680 3.79 -30.21 -5.19
N ILE A 681 3.90 -28.92 -5.46
CA ILE A 681 2.86 -28.09 -6.08
C ILE A 681 3.29 -27.76 -7.50
N LEU A 682 2.50 -28.20 -8.48
CA LEU A 682 2.66 -27.81 -9.89
C LEU A 682 1.93 -26.49 -10.14
N ALA A 683 2.67 -25.50 -10.61
CA ALA A 683 2.18 -24.18 -11.03
C ALA A 683 2.79 -23.75 -12.39
N THR A 684 3.09 -24.73 -13.24
CA THR A 684 3.93 -24.60 -14.45
C THR A 684 3.28 -23.88 -15.63
N GLY A 685 2.03 -23.43 -15.50
CA GLY A 685 1.25 -22.86 -16.60
C GLY A 685 0.83 -23.89 -17.68
N GLY A 686 0.26 -23.38 -18.77
CA GLY A 686 -0.28 -24.18 -19.88
C GLY A 686 0.72 -24.56 -20.97
N PHE A 687 0.19 -25.06 -22.08
CA PHE A 687 0.94 -25.62 -23.23
C PHE A 687 0.74 -24.86 -24.56
N ALA A 688 0.25 -23.62 -24.51
CA ALA A 688 -0.18 -22.87 -25.70
C ALA A 688 0.95 -22.51 -26.68
N SER A 689 2.21 -22.62 -26.28
CA SER A 689 3.38 -22.25 -27.10
C SER A 689 4.21 -23.45 -27.57
N ASP A 690 3.90 -24.68 -27.15
CA ASP A 690 4.59 -25.86 -27.69
C ASP A 690 4.23 -26.05 -29.17
N ARG A 691 5.26 -26.15 -30.02
CA ARG A 691 5.17 -26.43 -31.45
C ARG A 691 5.88 -27.72 -31.85
N SER A 692 6.35 -28.48 -30.88
CA SER A 692 6.97 -29.78 -31.10
C SER A 692 5.96 -30.82 -31.58
N GLN A 693 6.47 -31.85 -32.28
CA GLN A 693 5.68 -32.98 -32.73
C GLN A 693 5.20 -33.80 -31.53
N ASN A 694 3.93 -34.19 -31.52
CA ASN A 694 3.25 -34.82 -30.39
C ASN A 694 3.13 -33.93 -29.13
N SER A 695 3.28 -32.61 -29.24
CA SER A 695 2.87 -31.70 -28.16
C SER A 695 1.37 -31.85 -27.86
N TYR A 696 0.90 -31.40 -26.69
CA TYR A 696 -0.55 -31.38 -26.40
C TYR A 696 -1.33 -30.54 -27.43
N LEU A 697 -0.73 -29.48 -27.96
CA LEU A 697 -1.35 -28.68 -29.02
C LEU A 697 -1.47 -29.48 -30.33
N ASP A 698 -0.43 -30.23 -30.72
CA ASP A 698 -0.44 -31.10 -31.91
C ASP A 698 -1.41 -32.29 -31.76
N GLN A 699 -1.48 -32.89 -30.56
CA GLN A 699 -2.37 -34.01 -30.26
C GLN A 699 -3.85 -33.61 -30.25
N HIS A 700 -4.19 -32.47 -29.63
CA HIS A 700 -5.58 -32.10 -29.36
C HIS A 700 -6.14 -31.03 -30.31
N ARG A 701 -5.31 -30.11 -30.83
CA ARG A 701 -5.70 -28.99 -31.70
C ARG A 701 -4.67 -28.73 -32.83
N PRO A 702 -4.33 -29.75 -33.65
CA PRO A 702 -3.29 -29.67 -34.68
C PRO A 702 -3.53 -28.58 -35.73
N GLU A 703 -4.77 -28.12 -35.89
CA GLU A 703 -5.11 -27.01 -36.79
C GLU A 703 -4.67 -25.64 -36.26
N LEU A 704 -4.45 -25.50 -34.95
CA LEU A 704 -3.98 -24.26 -34.33
C LEU A 704 -2.45 -24.15 -34.29
N MET A 705 -1.70 -25.19 -34.67
CA MET A 705 -0.22 -25.22 -34.60
C MET A 705 0.46 -24.09 -35.39
N ALA A 706 -0.17 -23.57 -36.45
CA ALA A 706 0.34 -22.43 -37.20
C ALA A 706 -0.11 -21.06 -36.67
N MET A 707 -0.97 -21.01 -35.64
CA MET A 707 -1.39 -19.74 -35.05
C MET A 707 -0.31 -19.16 -34.11
N PRO A 708 -0.08 -17.85 -34.15
CA PRO A 708 0.77 -17.17 -33.17
C PRO A 708 0.16 -17.25 -31.76
N ALA A 709 1.00 -17.17 -30.74
CA ALA A 709 0.59 -17.17 -29.33
C ALA A 709 0.82 -15.81 -28.64
N THR A 710 0.17 -15.58 -27.51
CA THR A 710 0.56 -14.51 -26.54
C THR A 710 1.27 -15.09 -25.31
N ALA A 711 1.18 -16.40 -25.11
CA ALA A 711 1.93 -17.11 -24.09
C ALA A 711 3.43 -17.10 -24.48
N GLY A 712 4.32 -16.97 -23.50
CA GLY A 712 5.75 -17.10 -23.76
C GLY A 712 6.11 -18.52 -24.24
N ASP A 713 7.20 -18.63 -24.98
CA ASP A 713 7.67 -19.88 -25.61
C ASP A 713 7.90 -21.00 -24.58
N PHE A 714 8.16 -20.63 -23.32
CA PHE A 714 8.21 -21.50 -22.15
C PHE A 714 6.90 -22.24 -21.81
N SER A 715 5.76 -21.85 -22.37
CA SER A 715 4.45 -22.44 -22.10
C SER A 715 4.27 -23.78 -22.83
N THR A 716 4.95 -24.81 -22.34
CA THR A 716 5.11 -26.12 -23.01
C THR A 716 4.37 -27.29 -22.34
N GLY A 717 3.69 -27.08 -21.20
CA GLY A 717 2.97 -28.15 -20.50
C GLY A 717 3.86 -29.18 -19.77
N ASP A 718 5.12 -28.83 -19.47
CA ASP A 718 6.10 -29.72 -18.81
C ASP A 718 5.53 -30.40 -17.54
N GLY A 719 4.82 -29.65 -16.69
CA GLY A 719 4.19 -30.18 -15.47
C GLY A 719 3.05 -31.16 -15.73
N ILE A 720 2.29 -30.97 -16.82
CA ILE A 720 1.24 -31.90 -17.25
C ILE A 720 1.90 -33.23 -17.64
N SER A 721 2.93 -33.17 -18.50
CA SER A 721 3.69 -34.35 -18.94
C SER A 721 4.29 -35.13 -17.78
N ALA A 722 4.93 -34.46 -16.82
CA ALA A 722 5.52 -35.10 -15.65
C ALA A 722 4.48 -35.83 -14.77
N ALA A 723 3.29 -35.24 -14.58
CA ALA A 723 2.23 -35.86 -13.80
C ALA A 723 1.50 -36.98 -14.56
N THR A 724 1.23 -36.82 -15.87
CA THR A 724 0.61 -37.87 -16.69
C THR A 724 1.49 -39.10 -16.82
N ALA A 725 2.82 -38.94 -16.83
CA ALA A 725 3.77 -40.06 -16.81
C ALA A 725 3.65 -40.92 -15.55
N LEU A 726 3.03 -40.39 -14.49
CA LEU A 726 2.79 -41.05 -13.20
C LEU A 726 1.32 -41.45 -12.97
N GLY A 727 0.47 -41.35 -14.01
CA GLY A 727 -0.94 -41.77 -13.97
C GLY A 727 -1.95 -40.67 -13.66
N ALA A 728 -1.53 -39.39 -13.57
CA ALA A 728 -2.47 -38.28 -13.43
C ALA A 728 -3.40 -38.17 -14.64
N ALA A 729 -4.69 -37.99 -14.40
CA ALA A 729 -5.68 -37.72 -15.42
C ALA A 729 -5.62 -36.27 -15.92
N VAL A 730 -6.01 -36.08 -17.17
CA VAL A 730 -6.22 -34.76 -17.77
C VAL A 730 -7.69 -34.55 -18.13
N VAL A 731 -8.09 -33.28 -18.21
CA VAL A 731 -9.45 -32.88 -18.59
C VAL A 731 -9.39 -31.71 -19.58
N ASP A 732 -10.37 -31.62 -20.47
CA ASP A 732 -10.58 -30.48 -21.38
C ASP A 732 -9.39 -30.08 -22.28
N MET A 733 -8.47 -31.02 -22.59
CA MET A 733 -7.23 -30.72 -23.34
C MET A 733 -7.44 -30.14 -24.76
N ASP A 734 -8.61 -30.33 -25.38
CA ASP A 734 -8.95 -29.68 -26.66
C ASP A 734 -9.42 -28.22 -26.49
N LYS A 735 -9.66 -27.78 -25.25
CA LYS A 735 -10.10 -26.42 -24.89
C LYS A 735 -8.88 -25.50 -24.78
N VAL A 736 -8.37 -25.09 -25.93
CA VAL A 736 -7.41 -24.00 -26.08
C VAL A 736 -8.16 -22.74 -26.53
N GLN A 737 -8.08 -21.67 -25.75
CA GLN A 737 -8.70 -20.38 -26.06
C GLN A 737 -7.84 -19.56 -27.04
N LEU A 738 -8.49 -19.10 -28.10
CA LEU A 738 -8.01 -18.01 -28.94
C LEU A 738 -8.46 -16.67 -28.36
N HIS A 739 -7.52 -15.76 -28.13
CA HIS A 739 -7.85 -14.34 -27.95
C HIS A 739 -8.06 -13.72 -29.33
N PRO A 740 -9.10 -12.89 -29.55
CA PRO A 740 -9.36 -12.31 -30.86
C PRO A 740 -8.32 -11.26 -31.26
N THR A 741 -7.62 -10.63 -30.31
CA THR A 741 -6.77 -9.47 -30.59
C THR A 741 -5.37 -9.64 -29.99
N GLY A 742 -4.45 -10.22 -30.77
CA GLY A 742 -3.01 -9.99 -30.65
C GLY A 742 -2.57 -9.00 -31.72
N TRP A 743 -1.68 -8.07 -31.38
CA TRP A 743 -1.15 -7.09 -32.34
C TRP A 743 -0.30 -7.76 -33.42
N VAL A 744 -0.50 -7.36 -34.68
CA VAL A 744 0.40 -7.68 -35.78
C VAL A 744 1.41 -6.54 -35.89
N ASP A 745 2.65 -6.81 -35.52
CA ASP A 745 3.75 -5.88 -35.71
C ASP A 745 3.98 -5.66 -37.22
N PRO A 746 4.01 -4.41 -37.73
CA PRO A 746 4.31 -4.16 -39.13
C PRO A 746 5.74 -4.53 -39.56
N SER A 747 6.68 -4.63 -38.62
CA SER A 747 8.08 -4.98 -38.85
C SER A 747 8.34 -6.49 -38.81
N ASP A 748 7.62 -7.23 -37.96
CA ASP A 748 7.56 -8.70 -37.98
C ASP A 748 6.09 -9.22 -37.92
N PRO A 749 5.39 -9.23 -39.07
CA PRO A 749 4.00 -9.69 -39.13
C PRO A 749 3.85 -11.19 -38.80
N ASP A 750 4.90 -11.98 -39.00
CA ASP A 750 4.88 -13.44 -38.92
C ASP A 750 5.40 -13.98 -37.57
N ALA A 751 5.84 -13.10 -36.66
CA ALA A 751 6.27 -13.43 -35.30
C ALA A 751 5.38 -14.48 -34.61
N GLY A 752 5.97 -15.60 -34.18
CA GLY A 752 5.26 -16.72 -33.55
C GLY A 752 4.64 -16.37 -32.19
N THR A 753 5.22 -15.39 -31.49
CA THR A 753 4.68 -14.83 -30.24
C THR A 753 4.36 -13.34 -30.48
N LYS A 754 3.17 -12.89 -30.05
CA LYS A 754 2.62 -11.55 -30.35
C LYS A 754 2.14 -10.84 -29.09
N THR A 755 2.33 -9.53 -29.04
CA THR A 755 1.84 -8.68 -27.94
C THR A 755 0.31 -8.70 -27.89
N LEU A 756 -0.26 -9.02 -26.73
CA LEU A 756 -1.71 -8.99 -26.51
C LEU A 756 -2.25 -7.57 -26.63
N ALA A 757 -3.22 -7.33 -27.51
CA ALA A 757 -4.03 -6.12 -27.47
C ALA A 757 -5.11 -6.33 -26.39
N ALA A 758 -5.03 -5.59 -25.28
CA ALA A 758 -5.87 -5.80 -24.10
C ALA A 758 -7.37 -5.82 -24.45
N GLU A 759 -8.14 -6.69 -23.80
CA GLU A 759 -9.60 -6.78 -24.00
C GLU A 759 -10.31 -5.46 -23.67
N LEU A 760 -9.72 -4.68 -22.75
CA LEU A 760 -10.07 -3.30 -22.46
C LEU A 760 -10.20 -2.44 -23.73
N MET A 761 -9.32 -2.59 -24.73
CA MET A 761 -9.35 -1.77 -25.95
C MET A 761 -10.68 -1.89 -26.71
N ARG A 762 -11.31 -3.08 -26.67
CA ARG A 762 -12.67 -3.30 -27.19
C ARG A 762 -13.73 -2.80 -26.20
N GLY A 763 -13.53 -3.04 -24.90
CA GLY A 763 -14.41 -2.62 -23.80
C GLY A 763 -14.56 -1.09 -23.63
N VAL A 764 -13.58 -0.29 -24.06
CA VAL A 764 -13.66 1.18 -24.11
C VAL A 764 -14.29 1.72 -25.39
N GLY A 765 -14.70 0.86 -26.33
CA GLY A 765 -15.38 1.28 -27.57
C GLY A 765 -14.60 1.05 -28.87
N GLY A 766 -13.41 0.46 -28.83
CA GLY A 766 -12.66 0.09 -30.03
C GLY A 766 -13.45 -0.85 -30.94
N LEU A 767 -13.48 -0.53 -32.24
CA LEU A 767 -14.20 -1.27 -33.27
C LEU A 767 -13.28 -2.24 -34.00
N LEU A 768 -13.80 -3.43 -34.32
CA LEU A 768 -13.13 -4.37 -35.20
C LEU A 768 -13.67 -4.22 -36.62
N LEU A 769 -12.80 -3.85 -37.54
CA LEU A 769 -13.12 -3.68 -38.96
C LEU A 769 -12.41 -4.74 -39.78
N ASN A 770 -13.13 -5.33 -40.73
CA ASN A 770 -12.52 -6.17 -41.76
C ASN A 770 -11.70 -5.31 -42.75
N SER A 771 -11.02 -5.97 -43.70
CA SER A 771 -10.24 -5.28 -44.75
C SER A 771 -11.04 -4.26 -45.58
N LYS A 772 -12.38 -4.32 -45.61
CA LYS A 772 -13.26 -3.38 -46.32
C LYS A 772 -13.71 -2.18 -45.48
N GLY A 773 -13.30 -2.10 -44.20
CA GLY A 773 -13.75 -1.07 -43.28
C GLY A 773 -15.16 -1.29 -42.72
N GLU A 774 -15.66 -2.52 -42.80
CA GLU A 774 -16.98 -2.91 -42.31
C GLU A 774 -16.84 -3.64 -40.96
N ARG A 775 -17.77 -3.35 -40.04
CA ARG A 775 -17.93 -4.16 -38.81
C ARG A 775 -18.58 -5.50 -39.18
N PHE A 776 -18.33 -6.51 -38.34
CA PHE A 776 -18.75 -7.89 -38.60
C PHE A 776 -19.15 -8.67 -37.34
N CYS A 777 -19.05 -8.07 -36.14
CA CYS A 777 -19.44 -8.69 -34.88
C CYS A 777 -19.70 -7.67 -33.76
N ASN A 778 -20.28 -8.15 -32.66
CA ASN A 778 -20.30 -7.45 -31.38
C ASN A 778 -18.93 -7.60 -30.68
N GLU A 779 -18.15 -6.52 -30.61
CA GLU A 779 -16.76 -6.52 -30.13
C GLU A 779 -16.60 -6.81 -28.62
N VAL A 780 -17.67 -6.70 -27.83
CA VAL A 780 -17.70 -7.00 -26.39
C VAL A 780 -18.39 -8.34 -26.06
N SER A 781 -18.63 -9.18 -27.07
CA SER A 781 -19.02 -10.57 -26.91
C SER A 781 -17.85 -11.44 -26.38
N THR A 782 -18.11 -12.73 -26.16
CA THR A 782 -17.07 -13.68 -25.70
C THR A 782 -15.94 -13.82 -26.73
N ARG A 783 -14.74 -14.13 -26.25
CA ARG A 783 -13.53 -14.33 -27.09
C ARG A 783 -13.77 -15.34 -28.20
N SER A 784 -14.41 -16.47 -27.88
CA SER A 784 -14.79 -17.51 -28.85
C SER A 784 -15.72 -16.97 -29.94
N ASN A 785 -16.71 -16.15 -29.60
CA ASN A 785 -17.65 -15.56 -30.56
C ASN A 785 -16.96 -14.52 -31.46
N VAL A 786 -16.17 -13.61 -30.88
CA VAL A 786 -15.43 -12.60 -31.66
C VAL A 786 -14.44 -13.27 -32.61
N THR A 787 -13.65 -14.23 -32.13
CA THR A 787 -12.71 -15.00 -32.99
C THR A 787 -13.43 -15.77 -34.07
N HIS A 788 -14.55 -16.45 -33.77
CA HIS A 788 -15.35 -17.15 -34.79
C HIS A 788 -15.75 -16.21 -35.93
N HIS A 789 -16.29 -15.03 -35.60
CA HIS A 789 -16.66 -14.03 -36.60
C HIS A 789 -15.45 -13.44 -37.37
N MET A 790 -14.26 -13.35 -36.77
CA MET A 790 -13.05 -12.99 -37.49
C MET A 790 -12.66 -14.08 -38.52
N LEU A 791 -12.72 -15.35 -38.13
CA LEU A 791 -12.35 -16.47 -39.00
C LEU A 791 -13.37 -16.71 -40.13
N LEU A 792 -14.64 -16.28 -40.00
CA LEU A 792 -15.63 -16.30 -41.09
C LEU A 792 -15.23 -15.44 -42.31
N HIS A 793 -14.20 -14.60 -42.20
CA HIS A 793 -13.58 -13.92 -43.35
C HIS A 793 -12.60 -14.78 -44.16
N ASN A 794 -12.45 -16.06 -43.80
CA ASN A 794 -11.80 -17.10 -44.61
C ASN A 794 -12.88 -18.03 -45.22
N ASP A 795 -12.90 -18.17 -46.54
CA ASP A 795 -13.94 -18.93 -47.26
C ASP A 795 -14.06 -20.38 -46.78
N LYS A 796 -12.93 -21.07 -46.57
CA LYS A 796 -12.91 -22.47 -46.13
C LYS A 796 -13.43 -22.62 -44.70
N TYR A 797 -13.12 -21.68 -43.81
CA TYR A 797 -13.68 -21.67 -42.46
C TYR A 797 -15.18 -21.36 -42.48
N ALA A 798 -15.63 -20.44 -43.34
CA ALA A 798 -17.04 -20.12 -43.50
C ALA A 798 -17.88 -21.30 -44.04
N GLU A 799 -17.31 -22.13 -44.92
CA GLU A 799 -17.95 -23.36 -45.42
C GLU A 799 -17.97 -24.51 -44.41
N THR A 800 -16.91 -24.68 -43.61
CA THR A 800 -16.69 -25.91 -42.82
C THR A 800 -16.78 -25.75 -41.30
N GLY A 801 -16.63 -24.53 -40.77
CA GLY A 801 -16.47 -24.25 -39.35
C GLY A 801 -15.16 -24.74 -38.73
N VAL A 802 -14.24 -25.31 -39.54
CA VAL A 802 -12.96 -25.88 -39.09
C VAL A 802 -11.81 -25.03 -39.65
N TRP A 803 -10.87 -24.66 -38.79
CA TRP A 803 -9.70 -23.89 -39.24
C TRP A 803 -8.72 -24.78 -40.00
N ASP A 804 -8.03 -24.20 -40.96
CA ASP A 804 -6.94 -24.85 -41.71
C ASP A 804 -5.64 -24.12 -41.42
N LYS A 805 -4.66 -24.84 -40.85
CA LYS A 805 -3.34 -24.29 -40.51
C LYS A 805 -2.55 -23.74 -41.71
N THR A 806 -2.93 -24.06 -42.93
CA THR A 806 -2.34 -23.53 -44.17
C THR A 806 -3.06 -22.31 -44.72
N SER A 807 -4.22 -21.94 -44.16
CA SER A 807 -4.97 -20.76 -44.57
C SER A 807 -4.35 -19.47 -43.99
N PRO A 808 -4.29 -18.38 -44.76
CA PRO A 808 -3.95 -17.07 -44.22
C PRO A 808 -5.05 -16.60 -43.27
N ILE A 809 -4.65 -16.04 -42.13
CA ILE A 809 -5.57 -15.46 -41.14
C ILE A 809 -6.11 -14.13 -41.70
N PRO A 810 -7.42 -13.83 -41.61
CA PRO A 810 -7.99 -12.60 -42.16
C PRO A 810 -7.44 -11.30 -41.54
N ASP A 811 -7.25 -10.29 -42.38
CA ASP A 811 -6.80 -8.95 -41.98
C ASP A 811 -7.91 -8.18 -41.23
N ILE A 812 -7.76 -8.08 -39.91
CA ILE A 812 -8.65 -7.32 -39.03
C ILE A 812 -7.93 -6.10 -38.44
N TRP A 813 -8.64 -4.98 -38.37
CA TRP A 813 -8.15 -3.71 -37.85
C TRP A 813 -8.90 -3.34 -36.58
N LEU A 814 -8.17 -2.97 -35.53
CA LEU A 814 -8.73 -2.36 -34.33
C LEU A 814 -8.63 -0.84 -34.47
N VAL A 815 -9.78 -0.17 -34.38
CA VAL A 815 -9.90 1.29 -34.53
C VAL A 815 -10.53 1.88 -33.27
N LEU A 816 -9.77 2.72 -32.58
CA LEU A 816 -10.24 3.51 -31.44
C LEU A 816 -10.49 4.95 -31.86
N SER A 817 -11.56 5.55 -31.34
CA SER A 817 -11.78 6.99 -31.34
C SER A 817 -10.81 7.70 -30.38
N GLU A 818 -10.73 9.02 -30.45
CA GLU A 818 -10.00 9.87 -29.51
C GLU A 818 -10.46 9.64 -28.06
N GLU A 819 -11.78 9.60 -27.85
CA GLU A 819 -12.42 9.37 -26.55
C GLU A 819 -12.11 7.96 -25.99
N ALA A 820 -12.11 6.94 -26.86
CA ALA A 820 -11.75 5.58 -26.47
C ALA A 820 -10.25 5.46 -26.17
N GLY A 821 -9.41 6.22 -26.89
CA GLY A 821 -7.97 6.30 -26.62
C GLY A 821 -7.67 6.94 -25.26
N VAL A 822 -8.36 8.03 -24.91
CA VAL A 822 -8.26 8.68 -23.60
C VAL A 822 -8.65 7.74 -22.46
N GLU A 823 -9.72 6.95 -22.57
CA GLU A 823 -10.08 5.97 -21.53
C GLU A 823 -9.11 4.77 -21.46
N ALA A 824 -8.56 4.33 -22.59
CA ALA A 824 -7.53 3.30 -22.63
C ALA A 824 -6.21 3.77 -21.97
N GLY A 825 -5.92 5.08 -22.04
CA GLY A 825 -4.77 5.75 -21.43
C GLY A 825 -3.45 5.10 -21.85
N ARG A 826 -2.65 4.70 -20.86
CA ARG A 826 -1.33 4.05 -21.01
C ARG A 826 -1.26 2.86 -21.98
N HIS A 827 -2.39 2.19 -22.25
CA HIS A 827 -2.41 1.15 -23.29
C HIS A 827 -2.14 1.73 -24.69
N VAL A 828 -2.67 2.92 -25.00
CA VAL A 828 -2.39 3.61 -26.26
C VAL A 828 -0.93 4.00 -26.32
N GLU A 829 -0.41 4.64 -25.27
CA GLU A 829 1.00 5.03 -25.14
C GLU A 829 1.93 3.83 -25.37
N LEU A 830 1.71 2.72 -24.67
CA LEU A 830 2.48 1.47 -24.79
C LEU A 830 2.46 0.91 -26.22
N TYR A 831 1.27 0.75 -26.82
CA TYR A 831 1.14 0.14 -28.13
C TYR A 831 1.61 1.06 -29.26
N SER A 832 1.49 2.39 -29.09
CA SER A 832 2.05 3.36 -30.03
C SER A 832 3.57 3.45 -29.93
N HIS A 833 4.15 3.38 -28.72
CA HIS A 833 5.61 3.29 -28.56
C HIS A 833 6.18 2.05 -29.26
N LYS A 834 5.53 0.89 -29.09
CA LYS A 834 5.90 -0.36 -29.78
C LYS A 834 5.58 -0.38 -31.29
N GLY A 835 5.13 0.72 -31.89
CA GLY A 835 4.79 0.78 -33.33
C GLY A 835 3.55 -0.03 -33.75
N LEU A 836 2.80 -0.60 -32.80
CA LEU A 836 1.65 -1.48 -33.03
C LEU A 836 0.35 -0.69 -33.27
N LEU A 837 0.31 0.58 -32.85
CA LEU A 837 -0.88 1.44 -32.87
C LEU A 837 -0.53 2.85 -33.39
N THR A 838 -1.13 3.26 -34.50
CA THR A 838 -0.81 4.53 -35.20
C THR A 838 -1.90 5.58 -34.99
N GLU A 839 -1.53 6.81 -34.57
CA GLU A 839 -2.45 7.96 -34.58
C GLU A 839 -2.67 8.46 -36.02
N VAL A 840 -3.95 8.67 -36.39
CA VAL A 840 -4.36 9.25 -37.67
C VAL A 840 -5.51 10.26 -37.49
N ILE A 841 -5.59 11.26 -38.37
CA ILE A 841 -6.64 12.28 -38.33
C ILE A 841 -7.78 11.94 -39.30
N GLY A 842 -8.98 11.76 -38.76
CA GLY A 842 -10.22 11.51 -39.49
C GLY A 842 -10.27 10.19 -40.27
N LEU A 843 -11.45 9.82 -40.77
CA LEU A 843 -11.64 8.58 -41.55
C LEU A 843 -10.80 8.51 -42.84
N LYS A 844 -10.34 9.66 -43.37
CA LYS A 844 -9.39 9.67 -44.49
C LYS A 844 -8.00 9.18 -44.08
N GLY A 845 -7.55 9.50 -42.86
CA GLY A 845 -6.33 8.96 -42.28
C GLY A 845 -6.44 7.47 -42.02
N VAL A 846 -7.57 7.02 -41.45
CA VAL A 846 -7.88 5.60 -41.23
C VAL A 846 -7.85 4.82 -42.56
N ALA A 847 -8.57 5.29 -43.58
CA ALA A 847 -8.56 4.67 -44.91
C ALA A 847 -7.15 4.60 -45.53
N LYS A 848 -6.34 5.67 -45.39
CA LYS A 848 -4.96 5.69 -45.91
C LYS A 848 -4.09 4.60 -45.24
N LEU A 849 -4.24 4.39 -43.94
CA LEU A 849 -3.46 3.39 -43.21
C LEU A 849 -3.94 1.96 -43.52
N MET A 850 -5.25 1.75 -43.67
CA MET A 850 -5.84 0.47 -44.12
C MET A 850 -5.50 0.13 -45.59
N GLY A 851 -4.90 1.04 -46.34
CA GLY A 851 -4.50 0.84 -47.72
C GLY A 851 -5.67 0.81 -48.70
N SER A 852 -5.61 -0.08 -49.70
CA SER A 852 -6.62 -0.17 -50.78
C SER A 852 -7.92 -0.87 -50.38
N GLY A 853 -8.01 -1.41 -49.16
CA GLY A 853 -9.14 -2.22 -48.73
C GLY A 853 -10.43 -1.43 -48.46
N ALA A 854 -10.33 -0.25 -47.83
CA ALA A 854 -11.47 0.53 -47.36
C ALA A 854 -11.38 1.99 -47.84
N SER A 855 -12.47 2.56 -48.36
CA SER A 855 -12.52 4.00 -48.67
C SER A 855 -13.07 4.83 -47.51
N GLU A 856 -12.78 6.14 -47.50
CA GLU A 856 -13.38 7.10 -46.55
C GLU A 856 -14.92 7.03 -46.56
N LYS A 857 -15.53 6.72 -47.70
CA LYS A 857 -16.99 6.58 -47.86
C LYS A 857 -17.52 5.33 -47.13
N ASP A 858 -16.78 4.22 -47.20
CA ASP A 858 -17.19 2.95 -46.60
C ASP A 858 -17.06 3.03 -45.07
N LEU A 859 -15.94 3.54 -44.58
CA LEU A 859 -15.76 3.86 -43.17
C LEU A 859 -16.85 4.82 -42.67
N LYS A 860 -17.17 5.87 -43.43
CA LYS A 860 -18.24 6.81 -43.05
C LYS A 860 -19.60 6.14 -42.96
N LYS A 861 -19.92 5.17 -43.83
CA LYS A 861 -21.13 4.34 -43.74
C LYS A 861 -21.11 3.52 -42.44
N THR A 862 -20.01 2.84 -42.15
CA THR A 862 -19.83 2.04 -40.92
C THR A 862 -20.04 2.86 -39.65
N PHE A 863 -19.31 3.96 -39.48
CA PHE A 863 -19.43 4.82 -38.30
C PHE A 863 -20.81 5.49 -38.19
N SER A 864 -21.44 5.87 -39.31
CA SER A 864 -22.81 6.42 -39.29
C SER A 864 -23.85 5.38 -38.89
N SER A 865 -23.69 4.11 -39.32
CA SER A 865 -24.55 3.01 -38.90
C SER A 865 -24.43 2.74 -37.40
N TYR A 866 -23.19 2.68 -36.90
CA TYR A 866 -22.88 2.47 -35.49
C TYR A 866 -23.46 3.57 -34.59
N ALA A 867 -23.28 4.85 -34.95
CA ALA A 867 -23.84 5.98 -34.21
C ALA A 867 -25.38 5.99 -34.22
N LYS A 868 -26.01 5.55 -35.33
CA LYS A 868 -27.46 5.41 -35.42
C LYS A 868 -28.01 4.26 -34.57
N ALA A 869 -27.28 3.15 -34.44
CA ALA A 869 -27.66 2.06 -33.54
C ALA A 869 -27.60 2.50 -32.06
N ALA A 870 -26.49 3.14 -31.67
CA ALA A 870 -26.28 3.64 -30.30
C ALA A 870 -27.32 4.68 -29.85
N SER A 871 -27.87 5.47 -30.78
CA SER A 871 -28.92 6.47 -30.52
C SER A 871 -30.33 5.99 -30.89
N GLY A 872 -30.48 4.75 -31.33
CA GLY A 872 -31.75 4.18 -31.77
C GLY A 872 -32.62 3.72 -30.59
N ALA A 873 -33.94 3.80 -30.74
CA ALA A 873 -34.90 3.42 -29.70
C ALA A 873 -34.83 1.93 -29.26
N ALA A 874 -34.19 1.06 -30.05
CA ALA A 874 -33.94 -0.33 -29.69
C ALA A 874 -32.67 -0.52 -28.83
N GLY A 875 -31.74 0.44 -28.82
CA GLY A 875 -30.46 0.34 -28.11
C GLY A 875 -29.60 -0.85 -28.53
N GLU A 876 -29.73 -1.34 -29.77
CA GLU A 876 -29.09 -2.56 -30.27
C GLU A 876 -28.66 -2.38 -31.74
N ASP A 877 -27.51 -2.95 -32.13
CA ASP A 877 -27.04 -2.99 -33.51
C ASP A 877 -27.33 -4.33 -34.23
N GLU A 878 -26.96 -4.41 -35.51
CA GLU A 878 -27.15 -5.61 -36.34
C GLU A 878 -26.39 -6.87 -35.87
N PHE A 879 -25.50 -6.74 -34.88
CA PHE A 879 -24.74 -7.83 -34.26
C PHE A 879 -25.19 -8.12 -32.81
N GLY A 880 -26.29 -7.52 -32.36
CA GLY A 880 -26.80 -7.68 -30.98
C GLY A 880 -26.00 -6.92 -29.92
N LYS A 881 -25.15 -5.95 -30.31
CA LYS A 881 -24.41 -5.11 -29.35
C LYS A 881 -25.35 -4.08 -28.74
N ARG A 882 -25.41 -4.04 -27.41
CA ARG A 882 -26.20 -3.07 -26.62
C ARG A 882 -25.39 -2.02 -25.87
N VAL A 883 -24.11 -2.31 -25.63
CA VAL A 883 -23.21 -1.42 -24.88
C VAL A 883 -22.35 -0.64 -25.89
N PHE A 884 -22.64 0.64 -26.01
CA PHE A 884 -21.92 1.57 -26.89
C PHE A 884 -21.17 2.58 -26.01
N ARG A 885 -19.85 2.62 -26.11
CA ARG A 885 -18.98 3.52 -25.34
C ARG A 885 -18.10 4.34 -26.27
N ASN A 886 -17.77 5.56 -25.86
CA ASN A 886 -16.80 6.46 -26.48
C ASN A 886 -16.94 6.58 -28.01
N LEU A 887 -18.17 6.88 -28.47
CA LEU A 887 -18.39 7.17 -29.89
C LEU A 887 -17.61 8.44 -30.29
N PRO A 888 -16.99 8.47 -31.48
CA PRO A 888 -16.21 9.62 -31.93
C PRO A 888 -17.10 10.84 -32.12
N ALA A 889 -16.83 11.93 -31.39
CA ALA A 889 -17.55 13.19 -31.52
C ALA A 889 -17.40 13.80 -32.93
N ASN A 890 -16.28 13.57 -33.60
CA ASN A 890 -16.02 14.09 -34.94
C ASN A 890 -15.23 13.11 -35.83
N VAL A 891 -15.94 12.35 -36.66
CA VAL A 891 -15.31 11.40 -37.62
C VAL A 891 -14.51 12.06 -38.75
N LYS A 892 -14.68 13.36 -39.04
CA LYS A 892 -13.98 14.02 -40.15
C LYS A 892 -12.59 14.50 -39.78
N SER A 893 -12.41 14.99 -38.56
CA SER A 893 -11.16 15.63 -38.12
C SER A 893 -10.77 15.34 -36.67
N GLY A 894 -11.52 14.51 -35.94
CA GLY A 894 -11.07 13.95 -34.67
C GLY A 894 -9.96 12.92 -34.88
N LYS A 895 -9.23 12.62 -33.80
CA LYS A 895 -8.17 11.63 -33.81
C LYS A 895 -8.72 10.20 -33.80
N PHE A 896 -7.95 9.29 -34.37
CA PHE A 896 -8.18 7.85 -34.28
C PHE A 896 -6.86 7.13 -34.04
N PHE A 897 -6.89 6.07 -33.25
CA PHE A 897 -5.75 5.17 -33.05
C PHE A 897 -6.06 3.83 -33.75
N VAL A 898 -5.19 3.41 -34.66
CA VAL A 898 -5.46 2.31 -35.60
C VAL A 898 -4.28 1.35 -35.66
N GLY A 899 -4.55 0.06 -35.49
CA GLY A 899 -3.55 -1.00 -35.60
C GLY A 899 -4.15 -2.31 -36.10
N LYS A 900 -3.30 -3.19 -36.62
CA LYS A 900 -3.71 -4.49 -37.18
C LYS A 900 -3.68 -5.56 -36.09
N VAL A 901 -4.72 -6.39 -36.02
CA VAL A 901 -4.88 -7.44 -35.01
C VAL A 901 -5.22 -8.79 -35.64
N THR A 902 -4.82 -9.87 -34.97
CA THR A 902 -5.04 -11.25 -35.40
C THR A 902 -5.44 -12.13 -34.21
N PRO A 903 -6.25 -13.20 -34.40
CA PRO A 903 -6.45 -14.22 -33.38
C PRO A 903 -5.14 -14.91 -32.98
N VAL A 904 -5.00 -15.17 -31.68
CA VAL A 904 -3.78 -15.72 -31.06
C VAL A 904 -4.11 -16.78 -30.02
N LEU A 905 -3.29 -17.84 -29.96
CA LEU A 905 -3.26 -18.82 -28.87
C LEU A 905 -2.97 -18.10 -27.55
N HIS A 906 -3.87 -18.22 -26.57
CA HIS A 906 -3.80 -17.36 -25.39
C HIS A 906 -3.81 -18.08 -24.04
N TYR A 907 -4.58 -19.16 -23.91
CA TYR A 907 -4.73 -19.86 -22.64
C TYR A 907 -5.28 -21.28 -22.84
N CYS A 908 -4.74 -22.26 -22.13
CA CYS A 908 -5.24 -23.64 -22.11
C CYS A 908 -6.21 -23.83 -20.93
N MET A 909 -7.49 -24.10 -21.19
CA MET A 909 -8.46 -24.46 -20.14
C MET A 909 -8.39 -25.94 -19.75
N GLY A 910 -7.77 -26.76 -20.60
CA GLY A 910 -7.43 -28.13 -20.31
C GLY A 910 -6.11 -28.25 -19.58
N GLY A 911 -6.02 -29.25 -18.70
CA GLY A 911 -4.85 -29.50 -17.86
C GLY A 911 -5.07 -30.71 -16.96
N LEU A 912 -4.28 -30.81 -15.91
CA LEU A 912 -4.40 -31.85 -14.89
C LEU A 912 -5.76 -31.78 -14.19
N LYS A 913 -6.43 -32.91 -14.08
CA LYS A 913 -7.72 -33.00 -13.39
C LYS A 913 -7.50 -32.84 -11.88
N ILE A 914 -8.17 -31.88 -11.27
CA ILE A 914 -8.11 -31.63 -9.83
C ILE A 914 -9.47 -31.78 -9.15
N ASP A 915 -9.46 -31.99 -7.84
CA ASP A 915 -10.63 -31.81 -6.99
C ASP A 915 -10.78 -30.36 -6.50
N THR A 916 -11.76 -30.10 -5.63
CA THR A 916 -11.99 -28.76 -5.05
C THR A 916 -10.88 -28.29 -4.11
N GLU A 917 -9.97 -29.16 -3.67
CA GLU A 917 -8.82 -28.81 -2.84
C GLU A 917 -7.54 -28.57 -3.65
N GLY A 918 -7.54 -28.90 -4.94
CA GLY A 918 -6.37 -28.81 -5.82
C GLY A 918 -5.48 -30.05 -5.79
N ASN A 919 -5.95 -31.16 -5.19
CA ASN A 919 -5.26 -32.45 -5.29
C ASN A 919 -5.27 -32.92 -6.75
N VAL A 920 -4.16 -33.45 -7.26
CA VAL A 920 -4.14 -34.04 -8.61
C VAL A 920 -4.81 -35.42 -8.58
N LEU A 921 -5.73 -35.65 -9.51
CA LEU A 921 -6.50 -36.89 -9.62
C LEU A 921 -5.95 -37.80 -10.71
N GLY A 922 -5.95 -39.11 -10.46
CA GLY A 922 -5.62 -40.14 -11.44
C GLY A 922 -6.82 -40.54 -12.32
N GLU A 923 -6.58 -41.44 -13.28
CA GLU A 923 -7.59 -41.90 -14.24
C GLU A 923 -8.79 -42.60 -13.57
N GLY A 924 -8.59 -43.28 -12.42
CA GLY A 924 -9.69 -43.85 -11.64
C GLY A 924 -10.42 -42.85 -10.74
N GLY A 925 -9.92 -41.62 -10.62
CA GLY A 925 -10.43 -40.58 -9.71
C GLY A 925 -9.82 -40.60 -8.30
N GLU A 926 -8.85 -41.46 -8.04
CA GLU A 926 -7.98 -41.44 -6.85
C GLU A 926 -7.12 -40.17 -6.79
N VAL A 927 -6.74 -39.75 -5.57
CA VAL A 927 -5.77 -38.67 -5.36
C VAL A 927 -4.35 -39.22 -5.46
N LEU A 928 -3.48 -38.53 -6.22
CA LEU A 928 -2.03 -38.78 -6.21
C LEU A 928 -1.42 -38.09 -4.97
N ASP A 929 -1.21 -38.84 -3.89
CA ASP A 929 -0.70 -38.30 -2.63
C ASP A 929 0.69 -37.63 -2.82
N GLY A 930 0.86 -36.47 -2.20
CA GLY A 930 2.03 -35.61 -2.32
C GLY A 930 2.01 -34.63 -3.49
N LEU A 931 0.95 -34.61 -4.33
CA LEU A 931 0.89 -33.79 -5.54
C LEU A 931 -0.36 -32.91 -5.65
N TRP A 932 -0.13 -31.61 -5.79
CA TRP A 932 -1.15 -30.58 -6.00
C TRP A 932 -0.89 -29.81 -7.29
N ALA A 933 -1.95 -29.18 -7.84
CA ALA A 933 -1.85 -28.32 -9.02
C ALA A 933 -2.68 -27.04 -8.87
N ALA A 934 -2.14 -25.90 -9.34
CA ALA A 934 -2.83 -24.61 -9.30
C ALA A 934 -2.49 -23.71 -10.50
N GLY A 935 -3.46 -22.91 -10.96
CA GLY A 935 -3.36 -22.10 -12.18
C GLY A 935 -3.52 -22.93 -13.46
N GLU A 936 -3.08 -22.39 -14.60
CA GLU A 936 -3.30 -22.93 -15.96
C GLU A 936 -2.75 -24.36 -16.22
N VAL A 937 -1.98 -24.94 -15.30
CA VAL A 937 -1.60 -26.37 -15.37
C VAL A 937 -2.76 -27.30 -14.97
N ALA A 938 -3.75 -26.80 -14.22
CA ALA A 938 -4.95 -27.51 -13.81
C ALA A 938 -6.10 -27.28 -14.81
N GLY A 939 -6.88 -28.32 -15.08
CA GLY A 939 -8.00 -28.31 -16.01
C GLY A 939 -9.37 -28.26 -15.31
N GLY A 940 -10.39 -27.85 -16.07
CA GLY A 940 -11.80 -27.96 -15.68
C GLY A 940 -12.39 -26.75 -14.92
N VAL A 941 -11.56 -25.88 -14.34
CA VAL A 941 -12.01 -24.63 -13.66
C VAL A 941 -12.78 -23.70 -14.62
N HIS A 942 -12.33 -23.62 -15.89
CA HIS A 942 -12.91 -22.72 -16.91
C HIS A 942 -13.70 -23.44 -18.01
N GLY A 943 -13.74 -24.77 -18.01
CA GLY A 943 -14.37 -25.60 -19.03
C GLY A 943 -14.05 -25.19 -20.47
N GLY A 944 -15.09 -24.98 -21.29
CA GLY A 944 -14.96 -24.75 -22.73
C GLY A 944 -14.45 -23.37 -23.15
N ASN A 945 -14.53 -22.35 -22.28
CA ASN A 945 -13.99 -21.01 -22.55
C ASN A 945 -13.81 -20.22 -21.25
N ARG A 946 -12.59 -19.73 -20.99
CA ARG A 946 -12.30 -18.85 -19.86
C ARG A 946 -12.86 -17.44 -20.03
N LEU A 947 -13.44 -16.90 -18.95
CA LEU A 947 -13.87 -15.51 -18.85
C LEU A 947 -12.66 -14.57 -18.63
N GLY A 948 -12.65 -13.40 -19.28
CA GLY A 948 -11.59 -12.40 -19.10
C GLY A 948 -11.46 -12.00 -17.61
N GLY A 949 -10.23 -11.99 -17.08
CA GLY A 949 -9.92 -11.72 -15.67
C GLY A 949 -9.93 -12.93 -14.71
N ASN A 950 -10.54 -14.07 -15.09
CA ASN A 950 -10.58 -15.26 -14.22
C ASN A 950 -9.23 -15.99 -14.07
N SER A 951 -8.23 -15.76 -14.93
CA SER A 951 -6.94 -16.47 -14.86
C SER A 951 -6.08 -16.00 -13.68
N LEU A 952 -5.99 -14.69 -13.45
CA LEU A 952 -5.26 -14.18 -12.26
C LEU A 952 -6.00 -14.57 -10.98
N LEU A 953 -7.34 -14.55 -11.01
CA LEU A 953 -8.19 -14.97 -9.91
C LEU A 953 -7.95 -16.45 -9.54
N GLU A 954 -7.98 -17.35 -10.53
CA GLU A 954 -7.68 -18.77 -10.33
C GLU A 954 -6.29 -18.97 -9.72
N CYS A 955 -5.27 -18.33 -10.28
CA CYS A 955 -3.91 -18.40 -9.78
C CYS A 955 -3.85 -18.04 -8.28
N THR A 956 -4.46 -16.94 -7.86
CA THR A 956 -4.47 -16.55 -6.44
C THR A 956 -5.36 -17.44 -5.58
N VAL A 957 -6.59 -17.79 -6.01
CA VAL A 957 -7.51 -18.62 -5.21
C VAL A 957 -6.96 -20.04 -5.04
N TYR A 958 -6.65 -20.73 -6.13
CA TYR A 958 -6.15 -22.10 -6.05
C TYR A 958 -4.72 -22.15 -5.52
N GLY A 959 -3.86 -21.20 -5.88
CA GLY A 959 -2.49 -21.11 -5.33
C GLY A 959 -2.50 -20.99 -3.81
N ARG A 960 -3.26 -20.03 -3.25
CA ARG A 960 -3.43 -19.91 -1.79
C ARG A 960 -4.10 -21.14 -1.18
N ARG A 961 -5.07 -21.76 -1.87
CA ARG A 961 -5.73 -22.97 -1.39
C ARG A 961 -4.75 -24.12 -1.22
N VAL A 962 -3.97 -24.47 -2.25
CA VAL A 962 -3.00 -25.56 -2.17
C VAL A 962 -1.86 -25.25 -1.19
N GLY A 963 -1.39 -23.99 -1.15
CA GLY A 963 -0.41 -23.55 -0.15
C GLY A 963 -0.92 -23.68 1.30
N GLY A 964 -2.21 -23.44 1.52
CA GLY A 964 -2.87 -23.64 2.81
C GLY A 964 -3.18 -25.11 3.17
N ARG A 965 -2.90 -26.07 2.28
CA ARG A 965 -2.99 -27.52 2.55
C ARG A 965 -1.65 -28.18 2.89
N VAL A 966 -0.53 -27.47 2.74
CA VAL A 966 0.80 -27.99 3.05
C VAL A 966 0.99 -28.20 4.55
N GLU A 967 1.36 -29.42 4.93
CA GLU A 967 1.76 -29.74 6.30
C GLU A 967 3.16 -29.18 6.60
N VAL A 968 3.25 -28.25 7.56
CA VAL A 968 4.52 -27.64 7.99
C VAL A 968 5.13 -28.43 9.15
N ARG A 969 6.36 -28.96 8.94
CA ARG A 969 7.12 -29.69 9.96
C ARG A 969 7.36 -28.80 11.19
N GLY A 970 6.98 -29.30 12.37
CA GLY A 970 7.13 -28.59 13.65
C GLY A 970 5.82 -28.11 14.27
N LYS A 971 4.70 -28.10 13.53
CA LYS A 971 3.35 -28.11 14.14
C LYS A 971 3.02 -29.55 14.52
N GLY A 972 3.00 -29.84 15.82
CA GLY A 972 2.63 -31.17 16.35
C GLY A 972 1.18 -31.53 16.03
N GLU A 973 0.87 -32.83 16.02
CA GLU A 973 -0.43 -33.37 15.63
C GLU A 973 -1.62 -32.66 16.29
N SER A 974 -2.54 -32.18 15.46
CA SER A 974 -3.94 -32.00 15.85
C SER A 974 -4.81 -32.37 14.66
N SER A 975 -5.17 -33.65 14.62
CA SER A 975 -6.11 -34.19 13.64
C SER A 975 -7.42 -33.42 13.66
N VAL A 976 -7.91 -33.06 12.48
CA VAL A 976 -9.17 -32.35 12.28
C VAL A 976 -10.34 -33.10 12.95
N VAL A 977 -11.00 -32.45 13.90
CA VAL A 977 -12.41 -32.74 14.22
C VAL A 977 -13.22 -31.48 13.89
N ALA A 978 -13.99 -31.54 12.81
CA ALA A 978 -14.80 -30.41 12.38
C ALA A 978 -16.00 -30.21 13.32
N SER A 979 -16.06 -29.07 14.02
CA SER A 979 -17.31 -28.33 14.30
C SER A 979 -17.04 -27.04 15.08
N GLY A 980 -17.86 -26.01 14.84
CA GLY A 980 -18.14 -24.97 15.84
C GLY A 980 -17.13 -23.81 15.99
N ILE A 981 -17.42 -22.72 15.28
CA ILE A 981 -17.41 -21.31 15.75
C ILE A 981 -16.50 -20.97 16.95
N GLY A 982 -15.47 -20.16 16.68
CA GLY A 982 -15.25 -18.90 17.41
C GLY A 982 -14.26 -18.87 18.59
N ILE A 983 -13.12 -18.22 18.36
CA ILE A 983 -12.34 -17.41 19.30
C ILE A 983 -11.69 -16.30 18.41
N GLY A 984 -11.57 -15.03 18.77
CA GLY A 984 -11.46 -14.43 20.09
C GLY A 984 -9.99 -14.41 20.51
N VAL A 985 -9.27 -13.33 20.20
CA VAL A 985 -7.89 -13.13 20.66
C VAL A 985 -7.85 -11.93 21.60
N GLY A 986 -7.96 -12.22 22.90
CA GLY A 986 -7.01 -11.65 23.84
C GLY A 986 -5.87 -12.67 24.01
N GLY A 987 -4.63 -12.28 24.24
CA GLY A 987 -4.15 -10.92 24.42
C GLY A 987 -2.81 -10.96 25.14
N VAL A 988 -1.78 -10.62 24.36
CA VAL A 988 -0.65 -9.72 24.70
C VAL A 988 0.34 -10.17 25.80
N GLU A 989 1.53 -9.58 25.67
CA GLU A 989 2.56 -9.32 26.68
C GLU A 989 3.73 -10.31 26.87
N GLN A 990 4.98 -9.84 26.96
CA GLN A 990 5.64 -8.70 26.28
C GLN A 990 7.16 -8.78 26.52
N ASN A 991 7.90 -8.15 25.62
CA ASN A 991 9.18 -7.46 25.83
C ASN A 991 10.49 -8.26 26.10
N ASP A 992 11.40 -8.14 25.14
CA ASP A 992 12.67 -7.37 25.19
C ASP A 992 13.78 -7.77 26.19
N SER A 993 15.06 -7.84 25.73
CA SER A 993 16.07 -6.75 25.91
C SER A 993 17.60 -7.09 26.09
N PHE A 994 18.51 -6.08 26.24
CA PHE A 994 20.01 -6.15 26.18
C PHE A 994 20.52 -5.51 24.90
N GLY A 995 21.18 -4.36 25.01
CA GLY A 995 22.28 -4.01 24.14
C GLY A 995 23.58 -4.46 24.81
N VAL A 996 24.61 -3.63 24.91
CA VAL A 996 25.41 -3.05 23.82
C VAL A 996 26.78 -2.79 24.43
N GLY A 997 27.86 -3.27 23.81
CA GLY A 997 29.20 -3.08 24.37
C GLY A 997 30.34 -3.40 23.41
N GLY A 998 30.77 -2.42 22.61
CA GLY A 998 31.91 -2.56 21.69
C GLY A 998 33.20 -1.92 22.20
N VAL A 999 34.34 -2.54 21.87
CA VAL A 999 35.70 -1.97 21.81
C VAL A 999 36.46 -2.83 20.79
N GLY A 1000 37.30 -2.33 19.88
CA GLY A 1000 37.68 -0.97 19.50
C GLY A 1000 38.72 -1.08 18.36
N GLY A 1001 38.78 -0.09 17.46
CA GLY A 1001 39.60 -0.16 16.25
C GLY A 1001 41.07 0.26 16.45
N VAL A 1002 41.96 -0.36 15.67
CA VAL A 1002 43.32 0.12 15.33
C VAL A 1002 43.58 -0.28 13.87
N GLY A 1003 43.94 0.59 12.93
CA GLY A 1003 43.98 2.06 12.98
C GLY A 1003 44.34 2.67 11.62
N VAL A 1004 43.91 3.91 11.41
CA VAL A 1004 44.40 4.96 10.48
C VAL A 1004 44.90 4.55 9.07
N GLY A 1005 44.17 5.03 8.06
CA GLY A 1005 44.64 5.15 6.68
C GLY A 1005 43.63 5.93 5.83
N GLU A 1006 43.75 7.26 5.77
CA GLU A 1006 42.82 8.12 5.00
C GLU A 1006 42.91 7.91 3.49
N GLY A 1007 41.76 8.02 2.82
CA GLY A 1007 41.63 7.98 1.37
C GLY A 1007 40.17 8.22 0.94
N GLY A 1008 39.63 9.39 1.29
CA GLY A 1008 38.22 9.71 1.00
C GLY A 1008 37.97 10.20 -0.44
N VAL A 1009 36.75 9.95 -0.92
CA VAL A 1009 36.13 10.69 -2.05
C VAL A 1009 34.64 10.85 -1.72
N GLY A 1010 34.14 12.09 -1.70
CA GLY A 1010 32.69 12.37 -1.74
C GLY A 1010 32.25 12.58 -3.19
N GLY A 1011 31.00 12.24 -3.51
CA GLY A 1011 30.44 12.36 -4.86
C GLY A 1011 29.15 13.17 -4.89
N ALA A 1012 29.14 14.27 -5.65
CA ALA A 1012 27.89 14.89 -6.06
C ALA A 1012 27.19 13.99 -7.09
N SER A 1013 25.85 13.94 -7.09
CA SER A 1013 25.07 13.21 -8.09
C SER A 1013 25.47 13.66 -9.50
N ARG A 1014 26.12 12.75 -10.23
CA ARG A 1014 26.73 13.03 -11.54
C ARG A 1014 25.66 13.46 -12.54
N LYS A 1015 25.89 14.59 -13.21
CA LYS A 1015 25.08 14.99 -14.37
C LYS A 1015 25.50 14.19 -15.60
N ILE A 1016 24.55 13.51 -16.22
CA ILE A 1016 24.71 12.72 -17.44
C ILE A 1016 24.06 13.50 -18.59
N VAL A 1017 24.88 14.01 -19.50
CA VAL A 1017 24.39 14.64 -20.73
C VAL A 1017 23.91 13.59 -21.74
N LYS A 1018 23.05 13.99 -22.67
CA LYS A 1018 22.41 13.05 -23.62
C LYS A 1018 23.41 12.32 -24.52
N GLU A 1019 24.52 12.96 -24.89
CA GLU A 1019 25.63 12.34 -25.65
C GLU A 1019 26.50 11.37 -24.82
N GLU A 1020 26.33 11.36 -23.50
CA GLU A 1020 26.98 10.41 -22.59
C GLU A 1020 26.09 9.19 -22.38
N LEU A 1021 24.81 9.40 -22.04
CA LEU A 1021 23.80 8.34 -21.99
C LEU A 1021 23.80 7.52 -23.28
N GLY A 1022 23.77 8.19 -24.44
CA GLY A 1022 23.81 7.56 -25.77
C GLY A 1022 25.11 6.82 -26.15
N ARG A 1023 26.03 6.55 -25.21
CA ARG A 1023 27.18 5.64 -25.38
C ARG A 1023 26.92 4.26 -24.77
N HIS A 1024 26.00 4.17 -23.82
CA HIS A 1024 25.67 2.95 -23.06
C HIS A 1024 24.51 2.24 -23.75
N THR A 1025 24.74 1.82 -25.00
CA THR A 1025 23.74 1.25 -25.92
C THR A 1025 23.84 -0.28 -26.09
N GLU A 1026 24.82 -0.91 -25.44
CA GLU A 1026 25.11 -2.35 -25.60
C GLU A 1026 24.48 -3.17 -24.47
N LYS A 1027 24.29 -4.47 -24.67
CA LYS A 1027 23.59 -5.32 -23.68
C LYS A 1027 24.34 -5.46 -22.37
N GLU A 1028 25.67 -5.45 -22.45
CA GLU A 1028 26.61 -5.54 -21.35
C GLU A 1028 27.03 -4.16 -20.78
N ASP A 1029 26.42 -3.07 -21.28
CA ASP A 1029 26.65 -1.68 -20.85
C ASP A 1029 25.41 -0.84 -21.21
N CYS A 1030 24.32 -1.05 -20.46
CA CYS A 1030 22.97 -0.55 -20.77
C CYS A 1030 22.47 0.44 -19.71
N TRP A 1031 22.61 1.74 -19.98
CA TRP A 1031 22.05 2.79 -19.12
C TRP A 1031 20.78 3.36 -19.72
N ILE A 1032 19.80 3.69 -18.87
CA ILE A 1032 18.50 4.22 -19.31
C ILE A 1032 18.14 5.46 -18.49
N GLY A 1033 17.75 6.52 -19.18
CA GLY A 1033 17.13 7.69 -18.56
C GLY A 1033 15.68 7.41 -18.20
N ILE A 1034 15.30 7.55 -16.94
CA ILE A 1034 13.93 7.37 -16.46
C ILE A 1034 13.61 8.47 -15.43
N HIS A 1035 12.57 9.27 -15.69
CA HIS A 1035 12.13 10.38 -14.83
C HIS A 1035 13.24 11.42 -14.52
N GLY A 1036 14.17 11.66 -15.46
CA GLY A 1036 15.29 12.58 -15.28
C GLY A 1036 16.44 12.04 -14.42
N LYS A 1037 16.36 10.76 -14.00
CA LYS A 1037 17.45 9.99 -13.41
C LYS A 1037 18.03 9.04 -14.47
N VAL A 1038 19.31 8.65 -14.37
CA VAL A 1038 19.93 7.65 -15.25
C VAL A 1038 20.30 6.44 -14.41
N TYR A 1039 19.81 5.27 -14.80
CA TYR A 1039 20.01 4.00 -14.11
C TYR A 1039 20.88 3.05 -14.94
N ASP A 1040 21.79 2.34 -14.29
CA ASP A 1040 22.53 1.22 -14.87
C ASP A 1040 21.69 -0.04 -14.70
N LEU A 1041 20.88 -0.33 -15.71
CA LEU A 1041 20.03 -1.51 -15.70
C LEU A 1041 20.73 -2.70 -16.38
N THR A 1042 22.06 -2.71 -16.52
CA THR A 1042 22.81 -3.82 -17.14
C THR A 1042 22.62 -5.14 -16.38
N ALA A 1043 22.69 -5.11 -15.04
CA ALA A 1043 22.47 -6.30 -14.23
C ALA A 1043 20.98 -6.69 -14.20
N PHE A 1044 20.09 -5.72 -13.95
CA PHE A 1044 18.65 -5.96 -13.87
C PHE A 1044 17.98 -6.29 -15.22
N ALA A 1045 18.60 -5.91 -16.34
CA ALA A 1045 18.19 -6.31 -17.68
C ALA A 1045 17.95 -7.82 -17.75
N GLU A 1046 18.78 -8.62 -17.05
CA GLU A 1046 18.66 -10.08 -17.02
C GLU A 1046 17.59 -10.64 -16.05
N GLU A 1047 17.00 -9.81 -15.19
CA GLU A 1047 15.98 -10.21 -14.20
C GLU A 1047 14.57 -9.65 -14.48
N HIS A 1048 14.44 -8.58 -15.28
CA HIS A 1048 13.17 -7.88 -15.54
C HIS A 1048 12.02 -8.81 -16.07
N PRO A 1049 10.89 -8.98 -15.35
CA PRO A 1049 9.89 -10.03 -15.65
C PRO A 1049 9.29 -10.07 -17.07
N PRO A 1050 9.09 -8.95 -17.80
CA PRO A 1050 8.64 -8.97 -19.19
C PRO A 1050 9.65 -9.52 -20.22
N GLY A 1051 10.94 -9.57 -19.88
CA GLY A 1051 12.05 -9.96 -20.76
C GLY A 1051 13.11 -8.85 -20.94
N PRO A 1052 14.37 -9.21 -21.26
CA PRO A 1052 15.47 -8.25 -21.33
C PRO A 1052 15.33 -7.27 -22.48
N GLU A 1053 14.71 -7.68 -23.59
CA GLU A 1053 14.55 -6.86 -24.78
C GLU A 1053 13.80 -5.55 -24.48
N SER A 1054 12.86 -5.57 -23.54
CA SER A 1054 12.13 -4.37 -23.12
C SER A 1054 12.99 -3.31 -22.40
N ILE A 1055 14.17 -3.70 -21.91
CA ILE A 1055 15.21 -2.82 -21.38
C ILE A 1055 16.26 -2.56 -22.48
N TRP A 1056 16.68 -3.59 -23.22
CA TRP A 1056 17.67 -3.44 -24.29
C TRP A 1056 17.23 -2.52 -25.44
N GLU A 1057 15.94 -2.47 -25.76
CA GLU A 1057 15.34 -1.52 -26.72
C GLU A 1057 15.52 -0.04 -26.30
N LEU A 1058 15.86 0.21 -25.03
CA LEU A 1058 15.97 1.53 -24.42
C LEU A 1058 17.40 1.91 -23.99
N CYS A 1059 18.41 1.03 -24.18
CA CYS A 1059 19.79 1.33 -23.81
C CYS A 1059 20.27 2.63 -24.50
N GLY A 1060 20.81 3.55 -23.70
CA GLY A 1060 21.29 4.86 -24.13
C GLY A 1060 20.19 5.86 -24.49
N LEU A 1061 18.93 5.59 -24.14
CA LEU A 1061 17.77 6.45 -24.41
C LEU A 1061 17.10 6.93 -23.11
N ASP A 1062 16.31 7.99 -23.25
CA ASP A 1062 15.31 8.37 -22.24
C ASP A 1062 14.07 7.48 -22.41
N GLY A 1063 13.98 6.43 -21.59
CA GLY A 1063 12.89 5.47 -21.52
C GLY A 1063 11.70 5.92 -20.67
N THR A 1064 11.67 7.16 -20.16
CA THR A 1064 10.65 7.66 -19.20
C THR A 1064 9.21 7.34 -19.63
N GLU A 1065 8.84 7.61 -20.88
CA GLU A 1065 7.46 7.39 -21.36
C GLU A 1065 7.13 5.91 -21.51
N VAL A 1066 8.12 5.07 -21.85
CA VAL A 1066 7.98 3.61 -21.98
C VAL A 1066 7.80 2.97 -20.61
N PHE A 1067 8.59 3.43 -19.63
CA PHE A 1067 8.49 3.04 -18.24
C PHE A 1067 7.11 3.41 -17.67
N LYS A 1068 6.69 4.68 -17.79
CA LYS A 1068 5.35 5.16 -17.35
C LYS A 1068 4.20 4.33 -17.96
N ALA A 1069 4.33 3.90 -19.21
CA ALA A 1069 3.28 3.16 -19.90
C ALA A 1069 3.03 1.74 -19.31
N VAL A 1070 4.02 1.14 -18.64
CA VAL A 1070 3.94 -0.21 -18.08
C VAL A 1070 3.95 -0.22 -16.55
N HIS A 1071 4.72 0.67 -15.91
CA HIS A 1071 5.05 0.65 -14.49
C HIS A 1071 4.57 1.90 -13.73
N SER A 1072 4.50 1.78 -12.41
CA SER A 1072 4.37 2.89 -11.47
C SER A 1072 5.74 3.54 -11.15
N ALA A 1073 5.78 4.86 -10.91
CA ALA A 1073 7.04 5.57 -10.61
C ALA A 1073 7.70 5.10 -9.30
N SER A 1074 6.88 4.64 -8.34
CA SER A 1074 7.32 4.03 -7.07
C SER A 1074 8.13 2.75 -7.26
N MET A 1075 8.04 2.08 -8.40
CA MET A 1075 8.89 0.91 -8.68
C MET A 1075 10.38 1.29 -8.78
N LEU A 1076 10.73 2.56 -9.01
CA LEU A 1076 12.12 3.04 -9.03
C LEU A 1076 12.72 3.26 -7.63
N GLU A 1077 11.92 3.18 -6.56
CA GLU A 1077 12.40 3.25 -5.17
C GLU A 1077 13.27 2.04 -4.82
N ASP A 1078 12.98 0.88 -5.41
CA ASP A 1078 13.75 -0.36 -5.26
C ASP A 1078 15.00 -0.41 -6.20
N PHE A 1079 15.31 0.67 -6.95
CA PHE A 1079 16.46 0.77 -7.88
C PHE A 1079 17.42 1.94 -7.55
N GLU A 1080 17.50 2.35 -6.29
CA GLU A 1080 18.42 3.43 -5.88
C GLU A 1080 19.90 3.02 -5.92
N GLU A 1081 20.23 1.72 -5.81
CA GLU A 1081 21.61 1.23 -5.92
C GLU A 1081 22.12 1.26 -7.39
N GLU A 1082 21.22 1.13 -8.35
CA GLU A 1082 21.48 1.23 -9.80
C GLU A 1082 21.52 2.67 -10.33
N LEU A 1083 21.31 3.69 -9.47
CA LEU A 1083 21.27 5.09 -9.88
C LEU A 1083 22.68 5.64 -10.20
N VAL A 1084 22.96 5.87 -11.48
CA VAL A 1084 24.24 6.40 -11.98
C VAL A 1084 24.35 7.91 -11.84
N GLY A 1085 23.22 8.62 -11.98
CA GLY A 1085 23.22 10.08 -12.01
C GLY A 1085 21.88 10.70 -12.38
N LEU A 1086 21.91 12.02 -12.61
CA LEU A 1086 20.78 12.81 -13.07
C LEU A 1086 20.98 13.18 -14.54
N MET A 1087 19.94 13.09 -15.35
CA MET A 1087 19.98 13.54 -16.74
C MET A 1087 19.90 15.07 -16.79
N ASP A 1088 20.75 15.71 -17.60
CA ASP A 1088 20.88 17.18 -17.70
C ASP A 1088 19.87 17.84 -18.67
#